data_AF-A0A1S9D7M5-F1
#
_entry.id   AF-A0A1S9D7M5-F1
#
_cell.length_a   1.000
_cell.length_b   1.000
_cell.length_c   1.000
_cell.angle_alpha   90.00
_cell.angle_beta   90.00
_cell.angle_gamma   90.00
#
_symmetry.space_group_name_H-M   'P 1'
#
loop_
_entity.id
_entity.type
_entity.pdbx_description
1 polymer ?
#
loop_
_entity_poly.entity_id
_entity_poly.type
_entity_poly.pdbx_seq_one_letter_code
_entity_poly.pdbx_strand_id
1 'polypeptide(L)'
;MISEYVGEIEELPPDPRIWSGKRYRKYLYHTAQAAIWTSTVYYPIRLLMILLEAQQSWPMWLMLAVEAIFGRLSYQDQRLTVAAGGEPERGPRKRLRLRGSRNLPRVDVLIPCCGEPVSVILDTVRAACTMDYPESQLRVLVLDDGASTQLRDAVSELHSKWPYLFYHTRGRQSGRVFAKAGNLNYALFTVQKDTPPEFCAILDADSIPKPDFLRATLPHLLLSPQTALVTTRQYFDNLPAGDPLSQSRLHFYTCQNAELDRCGRAIDAGSGAVFRRNAIIDVGGYPTFSFSEDWQLSLILRGMGYRTVQVQEPLQFGLVPTSLEGHIAQRNRWHIGHSQQLFTLRPPTSSSIPRHLQWSIACGGLAITLGLVGHVIGYGAVPWLLMSRSLIPASSSFLIKTQVILGLLHVSTMWAYGWLQTAHAGIRGSPFSQLENSWLAGGSLAKWHFAKHLPASRYNRRDVIVNMDDTDHYRHGEVDISQIDDHLASLPTSVILKSLNVFTNKFPELGILHLPTLIQSFQSECSKETKVLLGVTLLVTKTQLSLLNPSWANSLLPSKQYESYIRQSLSGLILQPPDIQVVQALLIMALYEWGCRDFHKAWVYCGIAIRIMQSIQSRRIAPYPLDTDVSLGAVKDTVAPGIENRTIWACFIMDRMISSGTYNPPMLPMSEMEKLKVSRPLSTVEFAFGTNVSLYSGHTGQNLTWAERLPSGLLDITQCYEILVSGFDIWAQVMTFIFNDGRRAPGMCAPENCPWVPGSPWSRTKAQLERWRAGQHDRLHYPSNSVAIHMTLGYGESFTYINLLYYLSTLMLHREYFPFMPTAESGPRGPVDHPLLEAEAPVGWWESSALELFSAAEHIARLLHEASECGAHLMTPFVGFCAFSASYMNLYIYRFPRMNLSRSPQAEQLMNFCLAYLEEFRHVWKLGEAWVSTLKHASLLYERASTDRGRYLGKSRQDFDHLHQSIHEFRVVDRSNQHIQEIEGAGGPSPGVTYSQPAQRIVPSSESDNLSAPLTHLLTEVSTYSHEQGAWSQWWPTLEDIDLALVSG
;
A
#
# COMPACT_ATOMS: atom_id res chain seq x y z
N MET A 1 -18.79 34.28 -14.74
CA MET A 1 -19.29 32.90 -14.76
C MET A 1 -20.73 32.75 -14.26
N ILE A 2 -21.23 33.45 -13.23
CA ILE A 2 -22.65 33.29 -12.81
C ILE A 2 -23.64 33.70 -13.93
N SER A 3 -23.31 34.68 -14.78
CA SER A 3 -24.25 35.20 -15.78
C SER A 3 -24.52 34.31 -17.00
N GLU A 4 -23.68 33.30 -17.29
CA GLU A 4 -23.81 32.50 -18.53
C GLU A 4 -24.92 31.44 -18.44
N TYR A 5 -25.21 30.92 -17.24
CA TYR A 5 -26.10 29.76 -17.06
C TYR A 5 -27.46 30.10 -16.44
N VAL A 6 -27.65 31.31 -15.93
CA VAL A 6 -28.88 31.70 -15.20
C VAL A 6 -30.13 31.61 -16.08
N GLY A 7 -30.00 31.82 -17.40
CA GLY A 7 -31.10 31.65 -18.36
C GLY A 7 -31.46 30.18 -18.67
N GLU A 8 -30.61 29.23 -18.30
CA GLU A 8 -30.80 27.80 -18.57
C GLU A 8 -31.27 27.01 -17.35
N ILE A 9 -31.31 27.61 -16.16
CA ILE A 9 -31.73 26.92 -14.93
C ILE A 9 -33.25 27.10 -14.72
N GLU A 10 -34.00 26.01 -14.83
CA GLU A 10 -35.43 25.97 -14.53
C GLU A 10 -35.67 25.55 -13.08
N GLU A 11 -36.56 26.25 -12.37
CA GLU A 11 -37.07 25.83 -11.07
C GLU A 11 -38.34 24.98 -11.27
N LEU A 12 -38.29 23.72 -10.87
CA LEU A 12 -39.43 22.80 -10.95
C LEU A 12 -40.42 23.02 -9.78
N PRO A 13 -41.67 22.57 -9.92
CA PRO A 13 -42.64 22.60 -8.83
C PRO A 13 -42.10 21.94 -7.55
N PRO A 14 -42.29 22.58 -6.38
CA PRO A 14 -41.78 22.08 -5.12
C PRO A 14 -42.40 20.74 -4.73
N ASP A 15 -41.57 19.84 -4.22
CA ASP A 15 -41.98 18.54 -3.68
C ASP A 15 -43.01 18.72 -2.55
N PRO A 16 -44.03 17.83 -2.41
CA PRO A 16 -44.93 17.78 -1.25
C PRO A 16 -44.26 17.98 0.11
N ARG A 17 -43.05 17.44 0.30
CA ARG A 17 -42.23 17.59 1.52
C ARG A 17 -41.82 19.04 1.78
N ILE A 18 -41.62 19.85 0.73
CA ILE A 18 -41.33 21.29 0.86
C ILE A 18 -42.52 22.03 1.47
N TRP A 19 -43.74 21.65 1.09
CA TRP A 19 -44.96 22.22 1.64
C TRP A 19 -45.15 21.88 3.12
N SER A 20 -44.92 20.61 3.49
CA SER A 20 -44.90 20.21 4.91
C SER A 20 -43.83 20.97 5.69
N GLY A 21 -42.63 21.06 5.11
CA GLY A 21 -41.51 21.80 5.66
C GLY A 21 -41.88 23.26 5.96
N LYS A 22 -42.47 23.96 4.99
CA LYS A 22 -42.93 25.35 5.18
C LYS A 22 -44.02 25.47 6.27
N ARG A 23 -44.99 24.56 6.29
CA ARG A 23 -46.11 24.57 7.25
C ARG A 23 -45.66 24.45 8.70
N TYR A 24 -44.76 23.52 8.99
CA TYR A 24 -44.37 23.20 10.36
C TYR A 24 -43.11 23.92 10.84
N ARG A 25 -42.41 24.69 9.98
CA ARG A 25 -41.10 25.28 10.32
C ARG A 25 -41.14 26.17 11.56
N LYS A 26 -42.08 27.10 11.62
CA LYS A 26 -42.16 28.06 12.73
C LYS A 26 -42.44 27.36 14.06
N TYR A 27 -43.32 26.36 14.04
CA TYR A 27 -43.61 25.52 15.20
C TYR A 27 -42.37 24.72 15.64
N LEU A 28 -41.72 24.04 14.69
CA LEU A 28 -40.50 23.29 14.96
C LEU A 28 -39.41 24.16 15.60
N TYR A 29 -39.21 25.38 15.09
CA TYR A 29 -38.23 26.33 15.63
C TYR A 29 -38.54 26.74 17.08
N HIS A 30 -39.77 27.15 17.37
CA HIS A 30 -40.14 27.57 18.73
C HIS A 30 -40.17 26.40 19.71
N THR A 31 -40.60 25.21 19.27
CA THR A 31 -40.54 24.00 20.10
C THR A 31 -39.09 23.59 20.37
N ALA A 32 -38.18 23.75 19.40
CA ALA A 32 -36.75 23.53 19.62
C ALA A 32 -36.18 24.51 20.67
N GLN A 33 -36.55 25.80 20.60
CA GLN A 33 -36.18 26.78 21.63
C GLN A 33 -36.72 26.38 23.00
N ALA A 34 -38.00 26.01 23.10
CA ALA A 34 -38.62 25.57 24.34
C ALA A 34 -37.92 24.33 24.92
N ALA A 35 -37.61 23.33 24.10
CA ALA A 35 -36.91 22.12 24.52
C ALA A 35 -35.46 22.39 24.98
N ILE A 36 -34.76 23.32 24.33
CA ILE A 36 -33.44 23.79 24.79
C ILE A 36 -33.58 24.46 26.16
N TRP A 37 -34.53 25.38 26.32
CA TRP A 37 -34.78 26.08 27.57
C TRP A 37 -35.09 25.13 28.72
N THR A 38 -36.03 24.19 28.53
CA THR A 38 -36.38 23.20 29.56
C THR A 38 -35.19 22.32 29.92
N SER A 39 -34.37 21.92 28.95
CA SER A 39 -33.12 21.17 29.20
C SER A 39 -32.11 21.99 30.01
N THR A 40 -31.89 23.25 29.64
CA THR A 40 -30.95 24.16 30.34
C THR A 40 -31.38 24.51 31.76
N VAL A 41 -32.67 24.39 32.09
CA VAL A 41 -33.17 24.56 33.46
C VAL A 41 -33.12 23.24 34.22
N TYR A 42 -33.54 22.14 33.59
CA TYR A 42 -33.64 20.81 34.20
C TYR A 42 -32.28 20.31 34.72
N TYR A 43 -31.25 20.23 33.87
CA TYR A 43 -29.99 19.60 34.24
C TYR A 43 -29.23 20.34 35.36
N PRO A 44 -29.11 21.69 35.36
CA PRO A 44 -28.45 22.40 36.46
C PRO A 44 -29.19 22.27 37.79
N ILE A 45 -30.53 22.33 37.77
CA ILE A 45 -31.33 22.09 38.98
C ILE A 45 -31.11 20.64 39.44
N ARG A 46 -31.19 19.66 38.54
CA ARG A 46 -30.94 18.25 38.85
C ARG A 46 -29.57 18.03 39.49
N LEU A 47 -28.52 18.65 38.96
CA LEU A 47 -27.16 18.61 39.51
C LEU A 47 -27.06 19.27 40.89
N LEU A 48 -27.62 20.47 41.05
CA LEU A 48 -27.63 21.20 42.32
C LEU A 48 -28.33 20.39 43.42
N MET A 49 -29.46 19.76 43.07
CA MET A 49 -30.22 18.92 44.00
C MET A 49 -29.43 17.70 44.48
N ILE A 50 -28.56 17.12 43.64
CA ILE A 50 -27.67 16.03 44.06
C ILE A 50 -26.56 16.57 44.98
N LEU A 51 -25.99 17.73 44.65
CA LEU A 51 -24.92 18.35 45.46
C LEU A 51 -25.37 18.77 46.86
N LEU A 52 -26.61 19.26 46.98
CA LEU A 52 -27.19 19.72 48.24
C LEU A 52 -27.72 18.58 49.14
N GLU A 53 -27.82 17.35 48.62
CA GLU A 53 -28.32 16.21 49.39
C GLU A 53 -27.27 15.73 50.40
N ALA A 54 -27.69 15.54 51.66
CA ALA A 54 -26.78 15.17 52.75
C ALA A 54 -26.18 13.76 52.59
N GLN A 55 -26.94 12.82 52.01
CA GLN A 55 -26.48 11.46 51.71
C GLN A 55 -26.42 11.23 50.21
N GLN A 56 -25.33 11.68 49.59
CA GLN A 56 -25.08 11.44 48.18
C GLN A 56 -24.86 9.94 47.94
N SER A 57 -25.59 9.37 46.98
CA SER A 57 -25.42 7.99 46.56
C SER A 57 -25.02 7.92 45.09
N TRP A 58 -24.15 6.98 44.74
CA TRP A 58 -23.69 6.80 43.37
C TRP A 58 -24.82 6.53 42.35
N PRO A 59 -25.97 5.88 42.68
CA PRO A 59 -27.08 5.73 41.73
C PRO A 59 -27.71 7.06 41.31
N MET A 60 -27.70 8.09 42.18
CA MET A 60 -28.19 9.43 41.81
C MET A 60 -27.32 10.07 40.72
N TRP A 61 -26.00 9.95 40.87
CA TRP A 61 -25.04 10.44 39.88
C TRP A 61 -25.14 9.68 38.55
N LEU A 62 -25.27 8.36 38.62
CA LEU A 62 -25.44 7.52 37.44
C LEU A 62 -26.75 7.83 36.71
N MET A 63 -27.86 8.05 37.43
CA MET A 63 -29.13 8.45 36.84
C MET A 63 -29.02 9.77 36.06
N LEU A 64 -28.41 10.81 36.66
CA LEU A 64 -28.17 12.09 35.98
C LEU A 64 -27.33 11.89 34.70
N ALA A 65 -26.31 11.04 34.74
CA ALA A 65 -25.50 10.73 33.57
C ALA A 65 -26.31 10.05 32.45
N VAL A 66 -27.15 9.06 32.79
CA VAL A 66 -28.04 8.38 31.83
C VAL A 66 -29.03 9.37 31.20
N GLU A 67 -29.68 10.21 32.01
CA GLU A 67 -30.58 11.26 31.53
C GLU A 67 -29.86 12.20 30.55
N ALA A 68 -28.63 12.63 30.87
CA ALA A 68 -27.84 13.51 30.02
C ALA A 68 -27.42 12.85 28.69
N ILE A 69 -27.08 11.56 28.71
CA ILE A 69 -26.69 10.78 27.53
C ILE A 69 -27.83 10.73 26.51
N PHE A 70 -29.03 10.34 26.93
CA PHE A 70 -30.17 10.20 26.03
C PHE A 70 -30.72 11.56 25.57
N GLY A 71 -30.68 12.58 26.44
CA GLY A 71 -31.09 13.94 26.10
C GLY A 71 -30.16 14.63 25.09
N ARG A 72 -28.86 14.27 25.09
CA ARG A 72 -27.83 14.92 24.25
C ARG A 72 -28.13 14.90 22.75
N LEU A 73 -28.61 13.78 22.20
CA LEU A 73 -28.88 13.67 20.77
C LEU A 73 -30.01 14.60 20.33
N SER A 74 -31.11 14.60 21.08
CA SER A 74 -32.22 15.51 20.79
C SER A 74 -31.80 16.97 20.96
N TYR A 75 -31.00 17.28 21.99
CA TYR A 75 -30.46 18.62 22.21
C TYR A 75 -29.59 19.11 21.05
N GLN A 76 -28.78 18.24 20.43
CA GLN A 76 -27.99 18.59 19.24
C GLN A 76 -28.87 18.95 18.04
N ASP A 77 -29.90 18.15 17.77
CA ASP A 77 -30.84 18.40 16.69
C ASP A 77 -31.64 19.69 16.92
N GLN A 78 -32.07 19.95 18.15
CA GLN A 78 -32.76 21.19 18.53
C GLN A 78 -31.86 22.41 18.28
N ARG A 79 -30.59 22.36 18.70
CA ARG A 79 -29.62 23.45 18.47
C ARG A 79 -29.39 23.69 16.99
N LEU A 80 -29.31 22.62 16.20
CA LEU A 80 -29.15 22.71 14.76
C LEU A 80 -30.36 23.35 14.09
N THR A 81 -31.58 22.97 14.49
CA THR A 81 -32.84 23.60 14.05
C THR A 81 -32.86 25.10 14.36
N VAL A 82 -32.47 25.50 15.58
CA VAL A 82 -32.40 26.91 15.96
C VAL A 82 -31.34 27.66 15.13
N ALA A 83 -30.17 27.05 14.90
CA ALA A 83 -29.11 27.64 14.07
C ALA A 83 -29.54 27.83 12.60
N ALA A 84 -30.36 26.93 12.07
CA ALA A 84 -30.92 27.03 10.72
C ALA A 84 -32.05 28.08 10.59
N GLY A 85 -32.57 28.58 11.72
CA GLY A 85 -33.49 29.73 11.79
C GLY A 85 -34.98 29.40 11.60
N GLY A 86 -35.87 30.27 12.10
CA GLY A 86 -37.32 30.05 12.09
C GLY A 86 -38.05 30.44 10.81
N GLU A 87 -37.38 31.16 9.90
CA GLU A 87 -38.03 31.73 8.72
C GLU A 87 -38.42 30.65 7.68
N PRO A 88 -39.70 30.60 7.26
CA PRO A 88 -40.17 29.66 6.23
C PRO A 88 -39.51 29.89 4.86
N GLU A 89 -39.09 31.14 4.57
CA GLU A 89 -38.49 31.53 3.30
C GLU A 89 -37.14 30.86 3.02
N ARG A 90 -36.39 30.50 4.07
CA ARG A 90 -35.19 29.66 3.96
C ARG A 90 -35.51 28.18 3.75
N GLY A 91 -36.69 27.88 3.18
CA GLY A 91 -37.28 26.56 3.05
C GLY A 91 -36.35 25.51 2.44
N PRO A 92 -36.74 24.23 2.48
CA PRO A 92 -35.94 23.15 1.89
C PRO A 92 -35.55 23.45 0.45
N ARG A 93 -34.38 22.93 0.05
CA ARG A 93 -33.73 23.25 -1.21
C ARG A 93 -34.68 23.12 -2.40
N LYS A 94 -34.67 24.14 -3.25
CA LYS A 94 -35.43 24.19 -4.51
C LYS A 94 -35.03 23.05 -5.43
N ARG A 95 -35.99 22.56 -6.22
CA ARG A 95 -35.75 21.57 -7.27
C ARG A 95 -35.37 22.32 -8.53
N LEU A 96 -34.14 22.15 -8.98
CA LEU A 96 -33.61 22.85 -10.15
C LEU A 96 -33.32 21.86 -11.28
N ARG A 97 -33.42 22.30 -12.52
CA ARG A 97 -32.98 21.55 -13.70
C ARG A 97 -32.20 22.44 -14.64
N LEU A 98 -31.03 21.97 -15.07
CA LEU A 98 -30.21 22.61 -16.09
C LEU A 98 -30.75 22.26 -17.48
N ARG A 99 -31.29 23.23 -18.22
CA ARG A 99 -31.80 23.07 -19.59
C ARG A 99 -30.72 23.38 -20.62
N GLY A 100 -31.03 23.14 -21.89
CA GLY A 100 -30.11 23.38 -23.00
C GLY A 100 -29.05 22.29 -23.21
N SER A 101 -28.30 22.42 -24.30
CA SER A 101 -27.21 21.50 -24.69
C SER A 101 -25.93 22.23 -25.10
N ARG A 102 -25.96 23.56 -25.16
CA ARG A 102 -24.82 24.40 -25.58
C ARG A 102 -24.11 24.92 -24.32
N ASN A 103 -22.78 24.95 -24.35
CA ASN A 103 -21.93 25.50 -23.29
C ASN A 103 -22.02 24.83 -21.90
N LEU A 104 -22.58 23.63 -21.76
CA LEU A 104 -22.61 22.93 -20.46
C LEU A 104 -21.20 22.58 -19.97
N PRO A 105 -20.95 22.61 -18.63
CA PRO A 105 -19.63 22.36 -18.08
C PRO A 105 -19.19 20.91 -18.25
N ARG A 106 -17.88 20.67 -18.31
CA ARG A 106 -17.34 19.30 -18.39
C ARG A 106 -17.49 18.57 -17.06
N VAL A 107 -17.98 17.32 -17.12
CA VAL A 107 -18.18 16.44 -15.96
C VAL A 107 -17.53 15.08 -16.16
N ASP A 108 -16.72 14.69 -15.19
CA ASP A 108 -16.26 13.30 -15.04
C ASP A 108 -17.11 12.56 -13.99
N VAL A 109 -17.67 11.41 -14.37
CA VAL A 109 -18.36 10.50 -13.47
C VAL A 109 -17.38 9.41 -13.06
N LEU A 110 -17.05 9.36 -11.77
CA LEU A 110 -16.09 8.43 -11.18
C LEU A 110 -16.84 7.29 -10.49
N ILE A 111 -16.59 6.06 -10.91
CA ILE A 111 -17.22 4.85 -10.37
C ILE A 111 -16.12 3.99 -9.73
N PRO A 112 -15.76 4.20 -8.45
CA PRO A 112 -14.82 3.33 -7.75
C PRO A 112 -15.42 1.95 -7.46
N CYS A 113 -14.69 0.91 -7.81
CA CYS A 113 -15.00 -0.48 -7.50
C CYS A 113 -13.74 -1.24 -7.06
N CYS A 114 -13.93 -2.27 -6.24
CA CYS A 114 -12.89 -3.16 -5.75
C CYS A 114 -13.47 -4.54 -5.40
N GLY A 115 -13.73 -5.35 -6.42
CA GLY A 115 -14.12 -6.76 -6.26
C GLY A 115 -15.63 -7.01 -6.11
N GLU A 116 -16.47 -5.99 -6.29
CA GLU A 116 -17.92 -6.18 -6.44
C GLU A 116 -18.25 -7.01 -7.69
N PRO A 117 -19.41 -7.69 -7.73
CA PRO A 117 -19.82 -8.46 -8.90
C PRO A 117 -19.86 -7.60 -10.16
N VAL A 118 -19.29 -8.11 -11.26
CA VAL A 118 -19.21 -7.39 -12.55
C VAL A 118 -20.59 -6.93 -13.02
N SER A 119 -21.64 -7.73 -12.84
CA SER A 119 -23.00 -7.34 -13.22
C SER A 119 -23.49 -6.08 -12.50
N VAL A 120 -23.24 -5.98 -11.20
CA VAL A 120 -23.63 -4.81 -10.37
C VAL A 120 -22.90 -3.56 -10.85
N ILE A 121 -21.58 -3.67 -11.10
CA ILE A 121 -20.77 -2.55 -11.60
C ILE A 121 -21.29 -2.12 -12.98
N LEU A 122 -21.57 -3.06 -13.89
CA LEU A 122 -22.03 -2.76 -15.24
C LEU A 122 -23.42 -2.11 -15.26
N ASP A 123 -24.31 -2.44 -14.34
CA ASP A 123 -25.62 -1.76 -14.24
C ASP A 123 -25.45 -0.29 -13.86
N THR A 124 -24.57 0.01 -12.90
CA THR A 124 -24.18 1.38 -12.55
C THR A 124 -23.52 2.10 -13.74
N VAL A 125 -22.61 1.44 -14.45
CA VAL A 125 -21.94 2.01 -15.63
C VAL A 125 -22.94 2.34 -16.74
N ARG A 126 -23.88 1.43 -17.05
CA ARG A 126 -24.92 1.67 -18.07
C ARG A 126 -25.82 2.83 -17.70
N ALA A 127 -26.20 2.94 -16.42
CA ALA A 127 -27.00 4.06 -15.93
C ALA A 127 -26.23 5.37 -15.99
N ALA A 128 -24.94 5.37 -15.64
CA ALA A 128 -24.08 6.55 -15.77
C ALA A 128 -23.92 7.00 -17.22
N CYS A 129 -23.76 6.06 -18.16
CA CYS A 129 -23.62 6.37 -19.59
C CYS A 129 -24.92 6.84 -20.25
N THR A 130 -26.10 6.57 -19.67
CA THR A 130 -27.41 6.97 -20.22
C THR A 130 -28.00 8.22 -19.55
N MET A 131 -27.22 8.90 -18.70
CA MET A 131 -27.63 10.19 -18.15
C MET A 131 -27.87 11.23 -19.26
N ASP A 132 -28.88 12.08 -19.08
CA ASP A 132 -29.19 13.20 -19.97
C ASP A 132 -28.11 14.29 -19.83
N TYR A 133 -27.01 14.12 -20.54
CA TYR A 133 -25.92 15.08 -20.63
C TYR A 133 -25.20 14.96 -21.98
N PRO A 134 -24.68 16.06 -22.57
CA PRO A 134 -24.00 15.98 -23.86
C PRO A 134 -22.75 15.10 -23.78
N GLU A 135 -22.63 14.14 -24.71
CA GLU A 135 -21.50 13.19 -24.77
C GLU A 135 -20.14 13.90 -24.82
N SER A 136 -20.05 15.04 -25.51
CA SER A 136 -18.81 15.83 -25.60
C SER A 136 -18.39 16.50 -24.29
N GLN A 137 -19.30 16.58 -23.31
CA GLN A 137 -19.08 17.18 -22.00
C GLN A 137 -19.11 16.15 -20.86
N LEU A 138 -19.41 14.88 -21.17
CA LEU A 138 -19.49 13.78 -20.22
C LEU A 138 -18.31 12.83 -20.40
N ARG A 139 -17.75 12.36 -19.29
CA ARG A 139 -16.83 11.24 -19.28
C ARG A 139 -17.16 10.31 -18.12
N VAL A 140 -17.20 9.01 -18.37
CA VAL A 140 -17.46 8.00 -17.32
C VAL A 140 -16.19 7.20 -17.12
N LEU A 141 -15.68 7.17 -15.88
CA LEU A 141 -14.45 6.49 -15.49
C LEU A 141 -14.79 5.37 -14.49
N VAL A 142 -14.61 4.13 -14.92
CA VAL A 142 -14.65 2.96 -14.04
C VAL A 142 -13.28 2.84 -13.39
N LEU A 143 -13.21 3.04 -12.08
CA LEU A 143 -11.96 3.02 -11.32
C LEU A 143 -11.87 1.67 -10.59
N ASP A 144 -11.27 0.67 -11.23
CA ASP A 144 -11.17 -0.70 -10.70
C ASP A 144 -9.88 -0.92 -9.90
N ASP A 145 -9.99 -0.88 -8.59
CA ASP A 145 -8.90 -1.17 -7.66
C ASP A 145 -8.65 -2.68 -7.46
N GLY A 146 -9.56 -3.52 -7.96
CA GLY A 146 -9.43 -4.98 -8.01
C GLY A 146 -8.63 -5.48 -9.22
N ALA A 147 -8.45 -4.63 -10.25
CA ALA A 147 -7.77 -4.96 -11.51
C ALA A 147 -8.29 -6.27 -12.13
N SER A 148 -9.62 -6.33 -12.31
CA SER A 148 -10.35 -7.43 -12.91
C SER A 148 -10.26 -7.37 -14.43
N THR A 149 -9.69 -8.43 -15.03
CA THR A 149 -9.65 -8.59 -16.48
C THR A 149 -11.07 -8.68 -17.06
N GLN A 150 -11.95 -9.45 -16.40
CA GLN A 150 -13.34 -9.59 -16.81
C GLN A 150 -14.07 -8.23 -16.85
N LEU A 151 -13.86 -7.37 -15.85
CA LEU A 151 -14.49 -6.05 -15.83
C LEU A 151 -13.90 -5.14 -16.90
N ARG A 152 -12.57 -5.13 -17.08
CA ARG A 152 -11.90 -4.36 -18.12
C ARG A 152 -12.43 -4.72 -19.51
N ASP A 153 -12.54 -6.01 -19.80
CA ASP A 153 -12.97 -6.50 -21.11
C ASP A 153 -14.45 -6.16 -21.35
N ALA A 154 -15.31 -6.30 -20.33
CA ALA A 154 -16.71 -5.89 -20.41
C ALA A 154 -16.89 -4.36 -20.59
N VAL A 155 -16.08 -3.55 -19.91
CA VAL A 155 -16.08 -2.09 -20.09
C VAL A 155 -15.56 -1.72 -21.48
N SER A 156 -14.56 -2.44 -22.00
CA SER A 156 -14.04 -2.26 -23.36
C SER A 156 -15.08 -2.60 -24.42
N GLU A 157 -15.90 -3.63 -24.21
CA GLU A 157 -17.03 -3.94 -25.09
C GLU A 157 -18.04 -2.79 -25.10
N LEU A 158 -18.41 -2.27 -23.93
CA LEU A 158 -19.33 -1.14 -23.79
C LEU A 158 -18.76 0.18 -24.33
N HIS A 159 -17.43 0.35 -24.38
CA HIS A 159 -16.79 1.52 -24.97
C HIS A 159 -17.14 1.69 -26.45
N SER A 160 -17.37 0.61 -27.18
CA SER A 160 -17.82 0.66 -28.59
C SER A 160 -19.18 1.37 -28.75
N LYS A 161 -20.05 1.26 -27.73
CA LYS A 161 -21.35 1.92 -27.68
C LYS A 161 -21.27 3.32 -27.08
N TRP A 162 -20.38 3.54 -26.12
CA TRP A 162 -20.19 4.81 -25.41
C TRP A 162 -18.71 5.21 -25.43
N PRO A 163 -18.26 5.97 -26.45
CA PRO A 163 -16.85 6.35 -26.61
C PRO A 163 -16.28 7.21 -25.46
N TYR A 164 -17.14 7.74 -24.59
CA TYR A 164 -16.79 8.52 -23.41
C TYR A 164 -16.67 7.69 -22.11
N LEU A 165 -16.82 6.36 -22.19
CA LEU A 165 -16.61 5.41 -21.09
C LEU A 165 -15.17 4.92 -21.07
N PHE A 166 -14.49 4.95 -19.94
CA PHE A 166 -13.10 4.47 -19.82
C PHE A 166 -12.90 3.61 -18.59
N TYR A 167 -12.12 2.55 -18.75
CA TYR A 167 -11.62 1.74 -17.64
C TYR A 167 -10.28 2.30 -17.14
N HIS A 168 -10.13 2.46 -15.84
CA HIS A 168 -8.91 2.87 -15.17
C HIS A 168 -8.66 1.95 -13.97
N THR A 169 -7.39 1.64 -13.71
CA THR A 169 -6.99 0.85 -12.55
C THR A 169 -5.66 1.35 -12.00
N ARG A 170 -5.47 1.23 -10.69
CA ARG A 170 -4.15 1.39 -10.05
C ARG A 170 -3.30 0.12 -10.14
N GLY A 171 -3.89 -0.96 -10.69
CA GLY A 171 -3.31 -2.29 -10.77
C GLY A 171 -3.30 -3.05 -9.44
N ARG A 172 -3.08 -4.37 -9.50
CA ARG A 172 -3.03 -5.26 -8.31
C ARG A 172 -1.89 -4.87 -7.36
N GLN A 173 -0.83 -4.28 -7.89
CA GLN A 173 0.33 -3.75 -7.18
C GLN A 173 0.01 -2.59 -6.22
N SER A 174 -1.14 -1.93 -6.38
CA SER A 174 -1.54 -0.84 -5.48
C SER A 174 -1.79 -1.30 -4.04
N GLY A 175 -1.93 -2.63 -3.82
CA GLY A 175 -2.25 -3.21 -2.52
C GLY A 175 -3.55 -2.69 -1.91
N ARG A 176 -4.41 -2.03 -2.72
CA ARG A 176 -5.60 -1.31 -2.27
C ARG A 176 -5.28 -0.25 -1.21
N VAL A 177 -4.09 0.34 -1.27
CA VAL A 177 -3.63 1.35 -0.31
C VAL A 177 -4.59 2.54 -0.34
N PHE A 178 -5.06 2.93 0.86
CA PHE A 178 -6.09 3.95 1.09
C PHE A 178 -7.47 3.67 0.47
N ALA A 179 -7.75 2.43 0.01
CA ALA A 179 -9.04 1.98 -0.50
C ALA A 179 -9.68 2.99 -1.49
N LYS A 180 -10.99 3.29 -1.32
CA LYS A 180 -11.75 4.21 -2.18
C LYS A 180 -11.11 5.61 -2.27
N ALA A 181 -10.65 6.20 -1.16
CA ALA A 181 -9.96 7.49 -1.17
C ALA A 181 -8.70 7.49 -2.04
N GLY A 182 -7.90 6.42 -1.97
CA GLY A 182 -6.71 6.25 -2.79
C GLY A 182 -7.03 6.11 -4.28
N ASN A 183 -8.09 5.37 -4.61
CA ASN A 183 -8.54 5.16 -5.97
C ASN A 183 -9.08 6.46 -6.60
N LEU A 184 -9.89 7.21 -5.85
CA LEU A 184 -10.39 8.54 -6.25
C LEU A 184 -9.24 9.54 -6.44
N ASN A 185 -8.29 9.60 -5.50
CA ASN A 185 -7.14 10.49 -5.62
C ASN A 185 -6.28 10.17 -6.83
N TYR A 186 -6.04 8.88 -7.09
CA TYR A 186 -5.34 8.47 -8.30
C TYR A 186 -6.07 9.02 -9.52
N ALA A 187 -7.38 8.78 -9.67
CA ALA A 187 -8.13 9.34 -10.79
C ALA A 187 -8.05 10.87 -10.90
N LEU A 188 -8.17 11.59 -9.78
CA LEU A 188 -8.13 13.05 -9.75
C LEU A 188 -6.78 13.64 -10.20
N PHE A 189 -5.67 12.98 -9.84
CA PHE A 189 -4.31 13.48 -10.07
C PHE A 189 -3.59 12.86 -11.28
N THR A 190 -3.90 11.62 -11.66
CA THR A 190 -3.18 10.88 -12.72
C THR A 190 -3.89 10.86 -14.06
N VAL A 191 -5.21 11.11 -14.10
CA VAL A 191 -5.93 11.32 -15.36
C VAL A 191 -5.56 12.71 -15.90
N GLN A 192 -4.31 12.85 -16.35
CA GLN A 192 -3.78 14.02 -17.04
C GLN A 192 -4.29 13.97 -18.47
N LYS A 193 -5.11 14.96 -18.84
CA LYS A 193 -5.68 15.08 -20.18
C LYS A 193 -5.67 16.53 -20.62
N ASP A 194 -5.65 16.72 -21.93
CA ASP A 194 -5.55 18.03 -22.60
C ASP A 194 -6.64 19.03 -22.14
N THR A 195 -7.80 18.53 -21.71
CA THR A 195 -8.87 19.33 -21.10
C THR A 195 -9.40 18.70 -19.80
N PRO A 196 -9.07 19.26 -18.63
CA PRO A 196 -9.60 18.79 -17.35
C PRO A 196 -11.11 19.10 -17.20
N PRO A 197 -11.87 18.27 -16.46
CA PRO A 197 -13.27 18.56 -16.16
C PRO A 197 -13.38 19.68 -15.12
N GLU A 198 -14.48 20.42 -15.16
CA GLU A 198 -14.78 21.46 -14.17
C GLU A 198 -15.39 20.85 -12.90
N PHE A 199 -16.19 19.80 -13.09
CA PHE A 199 -16.88 19.09 -12.03
C PHE A 199 -16.63 17.58 -12.13
N CYS A 200 -16.74 16.90 -11.01
CA CYS A 200 -16.75 15.44 -10.97
C CYS A 200 -17.96 14.96 -10.17
N ALA A 201 -18.54 13.85 -10.58
CA ALA A 201 -19.58 13.13 -9.86
C ALA A 201 -19.00 11.79 -9.36
N ILE A 202 -19.39 11.34 -8.18
CA ILE A 202 -19.02 10.01 -7.67
C ILE A 202 -20.26 9.15 -7.53
N LEU A 203 -20.17 7.91 -8.00
CA LEU A 203 -21.19 6.88 -7.81
C LEU A 203 -20.51 5.62 -7.27
N ASP A 204 -20.98 5.10 -6.14
CA ASP A 204 -20.53 3.79 -5.66
C ASP A 204 -20.91 2.69 -6.69
N ALA A 205 -20.18 1.57 -6.69
CA ALA A 205 -20.33 0.50 -7.68
C ALA A 205 -21.75 -0.07 -7.81
N ASP A 206 -22.58 0.08 -6.78
CA ASP A 206 -23.96 -0.41 -6.69
C ASP A 206 -25.02 0.70 -6.74
N SER A 207 -24.67 1.91 -7.22
CA SER A 207 -25.54 3.09 -7.24
C SER A 207 -25.99 3.48 -8.64
N ILE A 208 -27.27 3.28 -8.93
CA ILE A 208 -27.90 3.59 -10.21
C ILE A 208 -28.38 5.06 -10.23
N PRO A 209 -27.72 5.98 -10.97
CA PRO A 209 -28.20 7.35 -11.12
C PRO A 209 -29.46 7.40 -12.01
N LYS A 210 -30.35 8.35 -11.73
CA LYS A 210 -31.43 8.69 -12.66
C LYS A 210 -30.90 9.45 -13.88
N PRO A 211 -31.59 9.38 -15.03
CA PRO A 211 -31.20 10.11 -16.22
C PRO A 211 -31.00 11.61 -15.98
N ASP A 212 -31.79 12.23 -15.10
CA ASP A 212 -31.72 13.65 -14.79
C ASP A 212 -30.76 14.02 -13.64
N PHE A 213 -29.91 13.09 -13.16
CA PHE A 213 -29.03 13.28 -12.00
C PHE A 213 -28.12 14.51 -12.13
N LEU A 214 -27.33 14.63 -13.21
CA LEU A 214 -26.43 15.78 -13.43
C LEU A 214 -27.22 17.08 -13.67
N ARG A 215 -28.33 16.98 -14.40
CA ARG A 215 -29.24 18.08 -14.69
C ARG A 215 -29.84 18.66 -13.42
N ALA A 216 -30.08 17.83 -12.41
CA ALA A 216 -30.63 18.22 -11.13
C ALA A 216 -29.59 18.77 -10.14
N THR A 217 -28.35 18.27 -10.19
CA THR A 217 -27.31 18.58 -9.20
C THR A 217 -26.45 19.78 -9.58
N LEU A 218 -26.01 19.88 -10.84
CA LEU A 218 -25.12 20.95 -11.32
C LEU A 218 -25.64 22.37 -11.10
N PRO A 219 -26.95 22.70 -11.26
CA PRO A 219 -27.46 24.05 -11.00
C PRO A 219 -27.05 24.60 -9.64
N HIS A 220 -26.99 23.75 -8.60
CA HIS A 220 -26.64 24.18 -7.25
C HIS A 220 -25.15 24.57 -7.09
N LEU A 221 -24.28 24.03 -7.94
CA LEU A 221 -22.87 24.43 -8.03
C LEU A 221 -22.74 25.69 -8.90
N LEU A 222 -23.47 25.76 -10.02
CA LEU A 222 -23.38 26.88 -10.97
C LEU A 222 -23.89 28.21 -10.40
N LEU A 223 -24.95 28.17 -9.58
CA LEU A 223 -25.52 29.38 -8.97
C LEU A 223 -24.60 30.07 -7.96
N SER A 224 -23.64 29.36 -7.37
CA SER A 224 -22.78 29.89 -6.31
C SER A 224 -21.37 29.31 -6.41
N PRO A 225 -20.35 30.14 -6.72
CA PRO A 225 -18.97 29.67 -6.82
C PRO A 225 -18.42 29.18 -5.48
N GLN A 226 -18.97 29.64 -4.35
CA GLN A 226 -18.60 29.15 -3.02
C GLN A 226 -19.12 27.74 -2.74
N THR A 227 -20.06 27.21 -3.53
CA THR A 227 -20.54 25.84 -3.38
C THR A 227 -19.53 24.89 -4.01
N ALA A 228 -18.84 24.11 -3.18
CA ALA A 228 -17.83 23.15 -3.62
C ALA A 228 -18.40 21.75 -3.87
N LEU A 229 -19.43 21.36 -3.11
CA LEU A 229 -19.98 20.00 -3.12
C LEU A 229 -21.50 20.03 -2.99
N VAL A 230 -22.16 19.23 -3.82
CA VAL A 230 -23.58 18.87 -3.75
C VAL A 230 -23.65 17.36 -3.49
N THR A 231 -24.32 16.94 -2.43
CA THR A 231 -24.65 15.53 -2.17
C THR A 231 -26.13 15.27 -2.42
N THR A 232 -26.49 14.04 -2.73
CA THR A 232 -27.89 13.63 -2.87
C THR A 232 -28.28 12.69 -1.73
N ARG A 233 -29.56 12.70 -1.36
CA ARG A 233 -30.06 11.65 -0.47
C ARG A 233 -29.93 10.29 -1.17
N GLN A 234 -29.43 9.28 -0.45
CA GLN A 234 -29.44 7.91 -0.94
C GLN A 234 -30.83 7.28 -0.79
N TYR A 235 -31.30 6.68 -1.88
CA TYR A 235 -32.47 5.82 -1.92
C TYR A 235 -32.00 4.39 -2.23
N PHE A 236 -32.83 3.40 -1.94
CA PHE A 236 -32.44 1.99 -2.06
C PHE A 236 -33.57 1.17 -2.68
N ASP A 237 -33.23 0.26 -3.59
CA ASP A 237 -34.21 -0.56 -4.31
C ASP A 237 -34.64 -1.80 -3.50
N ASN A 238 -33.74 -2.36 -2.71
CA ASN A 238 -33.98 -3.59 -1.93
C ASN A 238 -34.24 -3.32 -0.43
N LEU A 239 -34.79 -2.15 -0.09
CA LEU A 239 -35.08 -1.79 1.29
C LEU A 239 -36.25 -2.63 1.83
N PRO A 240 -36.11 -3.33 2.97
CA PRO A 240 -37.20 -4.11 3.55
C PRO A 240 -38.37 -3.22 3.98
N ALA A 241 -39.59 -3.76 3.90
CA ALA A 241 -40.79 -3.05 4.30
C ALA A 241 -40.68 -2.55 5.76
N GLY A 242 -40.93 -1.26 5.96
CA GLY A 242 -40.83 -0.62 7.28
C GLY A 242 -39.42 -0.31 7.77
N ASP A 243 -38.37 -0.72 7.04
CA ASP A 243 -36.95 -0.47 7.35
C ASP A 243 -36.60 -0.70 8.84
N PRO A 244 -36.79 -1.93 9.37
CA PRO A 244 -36.67 -2.20 10.80
C PRO A 244 -35.29 -1.91 11.39
N LEU A 245 -34.24 -1.93 10.57
CA LEU A 245 -32.87 -1.64 10.97
C LEU A 245 -32.43 -0.19 10.65
N SER A 246 -33.34 0.64 10.15
CA SER A 246 -33.04 2.02 9.71
C SER A 246 -31.88 2.09 8.70
N GLN A 247 -31.83 1.13 7.77
CA GLN A 247 -30.81 1.01 6.72
C GLN A 247 -30.80 2.25 5.82
N SER A 248 -31.96 2.85 5.57
CA SER A 248 -32.13 4.04 4.73
C SER A 248 -31.54 5.33 5.32
N ARG A 249 -31.23 5.34 6.64
CA ARG A 249 -30.79 6.53 7.39
C ARG A 249 -31.71 7.74 7.19
N LEU A 250 -33.01 7.48 7.23
CA LEU A 250 -34.03 8.45 6.92
C LEU A 250 -33.90 9.72 7.78
N HIS A 251 -33.62 9.56 9.08
CA HIS A 251 -33.47 10.69 10.00
C HIS A 251 -32.25 11.55 9.64
N PHE A 252 -31.11 10.91 9.39
CA PHE A 252 -29.90 11.62 8.97
C PHE A 252 -30.16 12.46 7.72
N TYR A 253 -30.67 11.86 6.64
CA TYR A 253 -30.82 12.57 5.37
C TYR A 253 -31.92 13.62 5.36
N THR A 254 -33.05 13.39 6.03
CA THR A 254 -34.24 14.26 5.91
C THR A 254 -34.41 15.25 7.06
N CYS A 255 -33.85 14.96 8.23
CA CYS A 255 -33.89 15.85 9.39
C CYS A 255 -32.53 16.53 9.57
N GLN A 256 -31.50 15.78 9.96
CA GLN A 256 -30.23 16.37 10.38
C GLN A 256 -29.48 17.06 9.23
N ASN A 257 -29.29 16.36 8.11
CA ASN A 257 -28.51 16.88 7.00
C ASN A 257 -29.27 17.95 6.20
N ALA A 258 -30.61 17.93 6.26
CA ALA A 258 -31.45 19.00 5.74
C ALA A 258 -31.29 20.31 6.52
N GLU A 259 -31.18 20.28 7.85
CA GLU A 259 -30.90 21.49 8.64
C GLU A 259 -29.45 21.98 8.41
N LEU A 260 -28.49 21.06 8.23
CA LEU A 260 -27.12 21.40 7.83
C LEU A 260 -27.08 22.05 6.45
N ASP A 261 -27.84 21.57 5.48
CA ASP A 261 -27.96 22.15 4.14
C ASP A 261 -28.45 23.60 4.17
N ARG A 262 -29.41 23.93 5.02
CA ARG A 262 -29.89 25.32 5.23
C ARG A 262 -28.76 26.24 5.72
N CYS A 263 -27.79 25.68 6.43
CA CYS A 263 -26.60 26.39 6.88
C CYS A 263 -25.45 26.37 5.86
N GLY A 264 -25.63 25.77 4.67
CA GLY A 264 -24.58 25.56 3.67
C GLY A 264 -23.48 24.60 4.14
N ARG A 265 -23.86 23.62 4.97
CA ARG A 265 -22.97 22.75 5.75
C ARG A 265 -23.32 21.27 5.62
N ALA A 266 -24.02 20.88 4.55
CA ALA A 266 -24.41 19.49 4.34
C ALA A 266 -23.19 18.56 4.37
N ILE A 267 -23.38 17.35 4.86
CA ILE A 267 -22.35 16.33 4.96
C ILE A 267 -22.64 15.27 3.91
N ASP A 268 -21.64 14.99 3.10
CA ASP A 268 -21.66 13.87 2.18
C ASP A 268 -21.45 12.55 2.95
N ALA A 269 -22.27 11.57 2.62
CA ALA A 269 -22.32 10.28 3.31
C ALA A 269 -22.17 9.10 2.33
N GLY A 270 -21.62 9.33 1.14
CA GLY A 270 -21.25 8.29 0.18
C GLY A 270 -21.54 8.67 -1.27
N SER A 271 -22.03 7.70 -2.05
CA SER A 271 -22.44 7.85 -3.45
C SER A 271 -23.33 9.06 -3.76
N GLY A 272 -23.26 9.52 -5.02
CA GLY A 272 -24.12 10.54 -5.64
C GLY A 272 -23.80 11.97 -5.24
N ALA A 273 -22.53 12.23 -4.97
CA ALA A 273 -21.99 13.57 -4.79
C ALA A 273 -21.46 14.13 -6.10
N VAL A 274 -21.68 15.43 -6.33
CA VAL A 274 -21.09 16.21 -7.42
C VAL A 274 -20.31 17.36 -6.82
N PHE A 275 -19.05 17.52 -7.22
CA PHE A 275 -18.15 18.51 -6.66
C PHE A 275 -17.38 19.26 -7.74
N ARG A 276 -16.93 20.45 -7.37
CA ARG A 276 -16.04 21.27 -8.20
C ARG A 276 -14.62 20.70 -8.06
N ARG A 277 -14.02 20.26 -9.17
CA ARG A 277 -12.74 19.53 -9.15
C ARG A 277 -11.64 20.32 -8.43
N ASN A 278 -11.51 21.61 -8.74
CA ASN A 278 -10.47 22.46 -8.15
C ASN A 278 -10.62 22.58 -6.62
N ALA A 279 -11.85 22.64 -6.09
CA ALA A 279 -12.04 22.75 -4.64
C ALA A 279 -11.52 21.52 -3.88
N ILE A 280 -11.60 20.32 -4.49
CA ILE A 280 -11.02 19.10 -3.91
C ILE A 280 -9.49 19.09 -4.05
N ILE A 281 -8.96 19.55 -5.19
CA ILE A 281 -7.51 19.63 -5.41
C ILE A 281 -6.87 20.62 -4.43
N ASP A 282 -7.51 21.77 -4.20
CA ASP A 282 -7.03 22.83 -3.29
C ASP A 282 -6.89 22.33 -1.85
N VAL A 283 -7.70 21.34 -1.45
CA VAL A 283 -7.62 20.72 -0.11
C VAL A 283 -6.75 19.45 -0.08
N GLY A 284 -6.07 19.12 -1.18
CA GLY A 284 -5.12 17.99 -1.27
C GLY A 284 -5.74 16.66 -1.67
N GLY A 285 -6.97 16.64 -2.20
CA GLY A 285 -7.68 15.42 -2.58
C GLY A 285 -8.62 14.86 -1.50
N TYR A 286 -9.10 13.63 -1.72
CA TYR A 286 -9.84 12.85 -0.74
C TYR A 286 -8.95 12.48 0.46
N PRO A 287 -9.42 12.67 1.70
CA PRO A 287 -8.66 12.32 2.89
C PRO A 287 -8.39 10.81 3.00
N THR A 288 -7.11 10.43 3.12
CA THR A 288 -6.69 9.01 3.13
C THR A 288 -6.53 8.39 4.52
N PHE A 289 -6.75 9.18 5.58
CA PHE A 289 -6.56 8.74 6.98
C PHE A 289 -7.81 8.10 7.62
N SER A 290 -8.93 8.04 6.90
CA SER A 290 -10.22 7.57 7.41
C SER A 290 -10.94 6.72 6.36
N PHE A 291 -11.67 5.68 6.81
CA PHE A 291 -12.62 4.92 5.96
C PHE A 291 -13.94 5.66 5.68
N SER A 292 -14.12 6.85 6.24
CA SER A 292 -15.25 7.74 5.96
C SER A 292 -14.75 8.99 5.24
N GLU A 293 -14.02 8.81 4.14
CA GLU A 293 -13.36 9.87 3.38
C GLU A 293 -14.32 10.96 2.88
N ASP A 294 -15.52 10.58 2.43
CA ASP A 294 -16.56 11.50 1.94
C ASP A 294 -17.03 12.46 3.06
N TRP A 295 -17.23 11.89 4.26
CA TRP A 295 -17.57 12.65 5.46
C TRP A 295 -16.43 13.60 5.85
N GLN A 296 -15.18 13.12 5.82
CA GLN A 296 -14.02 13.93 6.18
C GLN A 296 -13.83 15.09 5.21
N LEU A 297 -13.95 14.82 3.92
CA LEU A 297 -13.84 15.84 2.89
C LEU A 297 -14.87 16.96 3.12
N SER A 298 -16.12 16.60 3.45
CA SER A 298 -17.16 17.57 3.77
C SER A 298 -16.77 18.49 4.94
N LEU A 299 -16.17 17.94 6.00
CA LEU A 299 -15.70 18.72 7.14
C LEU A 299 -14.54 19.66 6.77
N ILE A 300 -13.59 19.18 5.96
CA ILE A 300 -12.43 19.96 5.52
C ILE A 300 -12.88 21.10 4.60
N LEU A 301 -13.72 20.83 3.60
CA LEU A 301 -14.26 21.85 2.69
C LEU A 301 -14.97 22.96 3.47
N ARG A 302 -15.83 22.58 4.43
CA ARG A 302 -16.51 23.54 5.31
C ARG A 302 -15.53 24.36 6.15
N GLY A 303 -14.48 23.72 6.66
CA GLY A 303 -13.41 24.36 7.40
C GLY A 303 -12.58 25.36 6.58
N MET A 304 -12.50 25.13 5.28
CA MET A 304 -11.85 26.01 4.30
C MET A 304 -12.78 27.12 3.79
N GLY A 305 -14.00 27.23 4.34
CA GLY A 305 -14.96 28.27 3.98
C GLY A 305 -15.85 27.93 2.78
N TYR A 306 -15.73 26.74 2.20
CA TYR A 306 -16.62 26.29 1.15
C TYR A 306 -18.01 25.93 1.69
N ARG A 307 -19.03 26.10 0.83
CA ARG A 307 -20.39 25.66 1.09
C ARG A 307 -20.59 24.25 0.55
N THR A 308 -21.24 23.41 1.35
CA THR A 308 -21.64 22.06 0.97
C THR A 308 -23.16 21.93 1.12
N VAL A 309 -23.83 21.33 0.14
CA VAL A 309 -25.29 21.34 0.05
C VAL A 309 -25.87 19.98 -0.29
N GLN A 310 -27.16 19.76 0.02
CA GLN A 310 -27.85 18.49 -0.24
C GLN A 310 -29.11 18.68 -1.09
N VAL A 311 -29.29 17.82 -2.10
CA VAL A 311 -30.54 17.65 -2.85
C VAL A 311 -31.33 16.45 -2.31
N GLN A 312 -32.62 16.67 -2.01
CA GLN A 312 -33.54 15.67 -1.41
C GLN A 312 -34.33 14.85 -2.44
N GLU A 313 -34.15 15.14 -3.72
CA GLU A 313 -34.81 14.40 -4.79
C GLU A 313 -34.25 12.98 -4.90
N PRO A 314 -35.08 11.99 -5.27
CA PRO A 314 -34.62 10.62 -5.52
C PRO A 314 -33.88 10.54 -6.86
N LEU A 315 -32.59 10.90 -6.85
CA LEU A 315 -31.76 11.01 -8.04
C LEU A 315 -30.81 9.81 -8.25
N GLN A 316 -30.72 8.91 -7.27
CA GLN A 316 -29.94 7.68 -7.38
C GLN A 316 -30.53 6.61 -6.45
N PHE A 317 -30.31 5.33 -6.80
CA PHE A 317 -30.79 4.17 -6.06
C PHE A 317 -29.63 3.19 -5.86
N GLY A 318 -29.30 2.91 -4.60
CA GLY A 318 -28.29 1.95 -4.21
C GLY A 318 -28.87 0.64 -3.70
N LEU A 319 -28.00 -0.23 -3.19
CA LEU A 319 -28.38 -1.47 -2.52
C LEU A 319 -28.05 -1.42 -1.03
N VAL A 320 -28.95 -1.95 -0.20
CA VAL A 320 -28.66 -2.22 1.21
C VAL A 320 -28.20 -3.67 1.40
N PRO A 321 -27.40 -3.97 2.44
CA PRO A 321 -27.06 -5.36 2.76
C PRO A 321 -28.34 -6.18 3.04
N THR A 322 -28.40 -7.38 2.46
CA THR A 322 -29.52 -8.32 2.62
C THR A 322 -29.46 -9.15 3.90
N SER A 323 -28.31 -9.14 4.59
CA SER A 323 -28.10 -9.84 5.86
C SER A 323 -27.83 -8.88 7.02
N LEU A 324 -28.22 -9.28 8.23
CA LEU A 324 -27.91 -8.54 9.46
C LEU A 324 -26.40 -8.40 9.66
N GLU A 325 -25.63 -9.44 9.34
CA GLU A 325 -24.17 -9.40 9.40
C GLU A 325 -23.59 -8.33 8.46
N GLY A 326 -24.06 -8.29 7.20
CA GLY A 326 -23.64 -7.28 6.23
C GLY A 326 -24.00 -5.86 6.68
N HIS A 327 -25.19 -5.67 7.28
CA HIS A 327 -25.60 -4.40 7.86
C HIS A 327 -24.69 -3.96 9.01
N ILE A 328 -24.38 -4.88 9.94
CA ILE A 328 -23.46 -4.64 11.05
C ILE A 328 -22.05 -4.31 10.52
N ALA A 329 -21.57 -5.03 9.50
CA ALA A 329 -20.27 -4.77 8.88
C ALA A 329 -20.20 -3.36 8.26
N GLN A 330 -21.26 -2.95 7.55
CA GLN A 330 -21.37 -1.61 6.97
C GLN A 330 -21.34 -0.51 8.04
N ARG A 331 -22.16 -0.64 9.09
CA ARG A 331 -22.24 0.35 10.19
C ARG A 331 -20.94 0.45 10.97
N ASN A 332 -20.28 -0.68 11.23
CA ASN A 332 -18.99 -0.72 11.89
C ASN A 332 -17.91 0.05 11.10
N ARG A 333 -17.86 -0.12 9.77
CA ARG A 333 -16.90 0.61 8.92
C ARG A 333 -17.06 2.12 9.07
N TRP A 334 -18.29 2.62 9.07
CA TRP A 334 -18.57 4.05 9.26
C TRP A 334 -18.20 4.55 10.66
N HIS A 335 -18.48 3.76 11.70
CA HIS A 335 -18.11 4.14 13.07
C HIS A 335 -16.58 4.16 13.28
N ILE A 336 -15.87 3.18 12.72
CA ILE A 336 -14.40 3.19 12.68
C ILE A 336 -13.92 4.46 11.97
N GLY A 337 -14.43 4.74 10.77
CA GLY A 337 -14.10 5.95 10.01
C GLY A 337 -14.33 7.25 10.78
N HIS A 338 -15.46 7.39 11.48
CA HIS A 338 -15.74 8.56 12.32
C HIS A 338 -14.80 8.68 13.51
N SER A 339 -14.38 7.57 14.12
CA SER A 339 -13.43 7.61 15.24
C SER A 339 -12.01 7.99 14.81
N GLN A 340 -11.62 7.67 13.58
CA GLN A 340 -10.33 8.05 12.99
C GLN A 340 -10.17 9.58 12.85
N GLN A 341 -11.25 10.36 12.99
CA GLN A 341 -11.20 11.83 13.09
C GLN A 341 -10.31 12.34 14.22
N LEU A 342 -10.16 11.57 15.31
CA LEU A 342 -9.26 11.89 16.42
C LEU A 342 -7.79 11.96 15.98
N PHE A 343 -7.43 11.29 14.88
CA PHE A 343 -6.06 11.30 14.36
C PHE A 343 -5.69 12.58 13.62
N THR A 344 -6.63 13.48 13.37
CA THR A 344 -6.31 14.80 12.82
C THR A 344 -5.40 15.63 13.73
N LEU A 345 -5.31 15.29 15.02
CA LEU A 345 -4.39 15.89 15.99
C LEU A 345 -3.01 15.20 16.04
N ARG A 346 -2.80 14.10 15.29
CA ARG A 346 -1.57 13.30 15.32
C ARG A 346 -0.87 13.30 13.95
N PRO A 347 0.47 13.39 13.89
CA PRO A 347 1.21 13.17 12.64
C PRO A 347 0.99 11.74 12.11
N PRO A 348 1.04 11.52 10.78
CA PRO A 348 1.25 12.49 9.70
C PRO A 348 -0.04 13.22 9.26
N THR A 349 -1.19 12.89 9.82
CA THR A 349 -2.47 13.51 9.43
C THR A 349 -2.50 15.00 9.79
N SER A 350 -2.00 15.36 10.97
CA SER A 350 -1.95 16.76 11.43
C SER A 350 -1.04 17.65 10.58
N SER A 351 -0.09 17.10 9.83
CA SER A 351 0.71 17.90 8.87
C SER A 351 -0.02 18.19 7.57
N SER A 352 -1.12 17.48 7.27
CA SER A 352 -1.88 17.63 6.02
C SER A 352 -3.15 18.48 6.17
N ILE A 353 -3.54 18.81 7.41
CA ILE A 353 -4.79 19.56 7.71
C ILE A 353 -4.43 20.87 8.42
N PRO A 354 -5.04 22.02 8.04
CA PRO A 354 -4.84 23.29 8.74
C PRO A 354 -5.13 23.21 10.25
N ARG A 355 -4.24 23.80 11.08
CA ARG A 355 -4.30 23.71 12.55
C ARG A 355 -5.64 24.13 13.15
N HIS A 356 -6.30 25.14 12.58
CA HIS A 356 -7.60 25.62 13.09
C HIS A 356 -8.74 24.60 12.88
N LEU A 357 -8.58 23.65 11.94
CA LEU A 357 -9.58 22.63 11.63
C LEU A 357 -9.40 21.35 12.44
N GLN A 358 -8.17 21.02 12.82
CA GLN A 358 -7.84 19.76 13.50
C GLN A 358 -8.67 19.57 14.77
N TRP A 359 -8.75 20.59 15.63
CA TRP A 359 -9.54 20.53 16.85
C TRP A 359 -11.02 20.36 16.59
N SER A 360 -11.58 21.09 15.61
CA SER A 360 -13.00 20.96 15.26
C SER A 360 -13.34 19.56 14.78
N ILE A 361 -12.50 18.96 13.94
CA ILE A 361 -12.70 17.61 13.40
C ILE A 361 -12.52 16.57 14.51
N ALA A 362 -11.45 16.67 15.30
CA ALA A 362 -11.20 15.75 16.42
C ALA A 362 -12.30 15.81 17.48
N CYS A 363 -12.79 17.00 17.85
CA CYS A 363 -13.92 17.14 18.77
C CYS A 363 -15.21 16.52 18.20
N GLY A 364 -15.43 16.62 16.88
CA GLY A 364 -16.53 15.93 16.19
C GLY A 364 -16.42 14.42 16.31
N GLY A 365 -15.24 13.87 16.01
CA GLY A 365 -14.91 12.46 16.22
C GLY A 365 -15.17 12.02 17.67
N LEU A 366 -14.61 12.74 18.64
CA LEU A 366 -14.77 12.48 20.08
C LEU A 366 -16.24 12.52 20.52
N ALA A 367 -17.02 13.44 19.96
CA ALA A 367 -18.43 13.59 20.30
C ALA A 367 -19.26 12.36 19.88
N ILE A 368 -19.05 11.86 18.66
CA ILE A 368 -19.70 10.67 18.11
C ILE A 368 -19.30 9.44 18.93
N THR A 369 -17.98 9.31 19.13
CA THR A 369 -17.27 8.33 19.97
C THR A 369 -17.94 8.22 21.35
N LEU A 370 -17.89 9.28 22.16
CA LEU A 370 -18.45 9.29 23.50
C LEU A 370 -19.97 9.11 23.50
N GLY A 371 -20.64 9.49 22.41
CA GLY A 371 -22.05 9.21 22.21
C GLY A 371 -22.36 7.73 22.27
N LEU A 372 -21.64 6.89 21.52
CA LEU A 372 -21.85 5.44 21.51
C LEU A 372 -21.58 4.80 22.87
N VAL A 373 -20.48 5.18 23.53
CA VAL A 373 -20.17 4.73 24.90
C VAL A 373 -21.28 5.08 25.86
N GLY A 374 -21.76 6.33 25.78
CA GLY A 374 -22.89 6.80 26.56
C GLY A 374 -24.10 5.91 26.38
N HIS A 375 -24.51 5.59 25.15
CA HIS A 375 -25.69 4.74 24.92
C HIS A 375 -25.53 3.35 25.53
N VAL A 376 -24.36 2.72 25.44
CA VAL A 376 -24.13 1.40 26.05
C VAL A 376 -24.21 1.47 27.57
N ILE A 377 -23.59 2.48 28.18
CA ILE A 377 -23.71 2.73 29.62
C ILE A 377 -25.17 2.97 29.99
N GLY A 378 -25.88 3.79 29.21
CA GLY A 378 -27.29 4.10 29.43
C GLY A 378 -28.17 2.84 29.38
N TYR A 379 -28.08 2.05 28.31
CA TYR A 379 -28.87 0.83 28.17
C TYR A 379 -28.56 -0.21 29.24
N GLY A 380 -27.30 -0.36 29.66
CA GLY A 380 -26.92 -1.28 30.74
C GLY A 380 -27.29 -0.78 32.14
N ALA A 381 -27.21 0.54 32.37
CA ALA A 381 -27.49 1.13 33.68
C ALA A 381 -28.99 1.21 33.96
N VAL A 382 -29.84 1.41 32.96
CA VAL A 382 -31.29 1.61 33.17
C VAL A 382 -31.94 0.48 33.97
N PRO A 383 -31.79 -0.83 33.64
CA PRO A 383 -32.37 -1.91 34.45
C PRO A 383 -31.87 -1.93 35.88
N TRP A 384 -30.58 -1.67 36.09
CA TRP A 384 -29.95 -1.66 37.41
C TRP A 384 -30.43 -0.47 38.26
N LEU A 385 -30.53 0.71 37.65
CA LEU A 385 -31.08 1.92 38.26
C LEU A 385 -32.52 1.70 38.69
N LEU A 386 -33.35 1.06 37.86
CA LEU A 386 -34.75 0.74 38.19
C LEU A 386 -34.89 -0.20 39.40
N MET A 387 -33.88 -1.02 39.69
CA MET A 387 -33.84 -1.86 40.89
C MET A 387 -33.31 -1.13 42.14
N SER A 388 -32.66 0.03 41.97
CA SER A 388 -32.09 0.82 43.06
C SER A 388 -33.16 1.68 43.75
N ARG A 389 -33.07 1.84 45.07
CA ARG A 389 -34.10 2.53 45.89
C ARG A 389 -33.85 4.04 46.12
N SER A 390 -32.86 4.64 45.45
CA SER A 390 -32.46 6.05 45.71
C SER A 390 -31.96 6.78 44.45
N LEU A 391 -32.85 7.00 43.48
CA LEU A 391 -32.54 7.67 42.20
C LEU A 391 -32.69 9.20 42.21
N ILE A 392 -33.49 9.72 43.14
CA ILE A 392 -33.81 11.15 43.23
C ILE A 392 -33.41 11.63 44.63
N PRO A 393 -32.57 12.68 44.76
CA PRO A 393 -32.25 13.30 46.04
C PRO A 393 -33.52 13.87 46.67
N ALA A 394 -33.70 13.61 47.96
CA ALA A 394 -34.99 13.62 48.63
C ALA A 394 -34.91 14.24 50.04
N SER A 395 -34.61 15.54 50.11
CA SER A 395 -34.63 16.29 51.37
C SER A 395 -36.03 16.78 51.77
N SER A 396 -36.98 16.87 50.82
CA SER A 396 -38.41 17.13 51.11
C SER A 396 -39.34 16.66 49.98
N SER A 397 -40.61 16.37 50.30
CA SER A 397 -41.63 15.98 49.31
C SER A 397 -41.87 17.06 48.23
N PHE A 398 -41.74 18.33 48.59
CA PHE A 398 -41.87 19.45 47.64
C PHE A 398 -40.77 19.39 46.56
N LEU A 399 -39.53 19.19 46.98
CA LEU A 399 -38.36 19.13 46.09
C LEU A 399 -38.41 17.95 45.11
N ILE A 400 -38.96 16.81 45.54
CA ILE A 400 -39.20 15.66 44.65
C ILE A 400 -40.24 16.02 43.59
N LYS A 401 -41.38 16.61 43.99
CA LYS A 401 -42.43 17.02 43.05
C LYS A 401 -41.89 18.01 42.01
N THR A 402 -41.09 18.99 42.44
CA THR A 402 -40.46 19.96 41.54
C THR A 402 -39.54 19.28 40.52
N GLN A 403 -38.67 18.37 40.95
CA GLN A 403 -37.79 17.62 40.05
C GLN A 403 -38.58 16.78 39.04
N VAL A 404 -39.64 16.09 39.48
CA VAL A 404 -40.50 15.29 38.60
C VAL A 404 -41.22 16.17 37.58
N ILE A 405 -41.77 17.32 37.99
CA ILE A 405 -42.45 18.26 37.08
C ILE A 405 -41.46 18.78 36.03
N LEU A 406 -40.26 19.20 36.44
CA LEU A 406 -39.23 19.67 35.53
C LEU A 406 -38.78 18.57 34.56
N GLY A 407 -38.63 17.33 35.05
CA GLY A 407 -38.29 16.17 34.21
C GLY A 407 -39.38 15.84 33.20
N LEU A 408 -40.65 15.84 33.62
CA LEU A 408 -41.79 15.64 32.72
C LEU A 408 -41.86 16.73 31.66
N LEU A 409 -41.63 18.00 32.03
CA LEU A 409 -41.61 19.11 31.10
C LEU A 409 -40.47 18.97 30.08
N HIS A 410 -39.27 18.61 30.53
CA HIS A 410 -38.11 18.35 29.68
C HIS A 410 -38.40 17.22 28.67
N VAL A 411 -38.86 16.06 29.13
CA VAL A 411 -39.16 14.92 28.26
C VAL A 411 -40.31 15.23 27.30
N SER A 412 -41.38 15.91 27.77
CA SER A 412 -42.52 16.26 26.93
C SER A 412 -42.14 17.23 25.81
N THR A 413 -41.33 18.25 26.11
CA THR A 413 -40.86 19.20 25.10
C THR A 413 -39.87 18.56 24.13
N MET A 414 -39.00 17.65 24.61
CA MET A 414 -38.13 16.83 23.77
C MET A 414 -38.92 15.96 22.78
N TRP A 415 -39.98 15.29 23.24
CA TRP A 415 -40.82 14.45 22.39
C TRP A 415 -41.64 15.30 21.41
N ALA A 416 -42.23 16.39 21.87
CA ALA A 416 -42.97 17.33 21.01
C ALA A 416 -42.09 17.84 19.86
N TYR A 417 -40.82 18.14 20.15
CA TYR A 417 -39.83 18.47 19.12
C TYR A 417 -39.65 17.31 18.13
N GLY A 418 -39.43 16.08 18.59
CA GLY A 418 -39.25 14.90 17.72
C GLY A 418 -40.44 14.66 16.79
N TRP A 419 -41.68 14.75 17.30
CA TRP A 419 -42.90 14.64 16.50
C TRP A 419 -43.03 15.77 15.46
N LEU A 420 -42.72 17.01 15.84
CA LEU A 420 -42.73 18.14 14.91
C LEU A 420 -41.63 18.03 13.87
N GLN A 421 -40.48 17.45 14.20
CA GLN A 421 -39.37 17.24 13.29
C GLN A 421 -39.74 16.25 12.19
N THR A 422 -40.36 15.12 12.55
CA THR A 422 -40.83 14.12 11.56
C THR A 422 -41.96 14.68 10.70
N ALA A 423 -42.90 15.43 11.28
CA ALA A 423 -43.95 16.14 10.54
C ALA A 423 -43.36 17.17 9.57
N HIS A 424 -42.37 17.96 10.00
CA HIS A 424 -41.66 18.94 9.18
C HIS A 424 -40.94 18.27 8.00
N ALA A 425 -40.22 17.18 8.25
CA ALA A 425 -39.52 16.41 7.22
C ALA A 425 -40.48 15.66 6.27
N GLY A 426 -41.76 15.52 6.64
CA GLY A 426 -42.76 14.82 5.83
C GLY A 426 -42.53 13.31 5.80
N ILE A 427 -41.99 12.74 6.88
CA ILE A 427 -41.68 11.31 7.00
C ILE A 427 -42.57 10.65 8.06
N ARG A 428 -42.87 9.36 7.88
CA ARG A 428 -43.48 8.55 8.93
C ARG A 428 -42.37 8.04 9.84
N GLY A 429 -42.32 8.55 11.07
CA GLY A 429 -41.27 8.22 12.02
C GLY A 429 -41.70 8.43 13.47
N SER A 430 -41.01 7.76 14.37
CA SER A 430 -41.14 7.90 15.82
C SER A 430 -40.37 9.15 16.30
N PRO A 431 -40.75 9.78 17.45
CA PRO A 431 -39.96 10.83 18.09
C PRO A 431 -38.58 10.37 18.58
N PHE A 432 -38.25 9.09 18.39
CA PHE A 432 -36.96 8.46 18.66
C PHE A 432 -36.18 8.12 17.38
N SER A 433 -36.57 8.62 16.21
CA SER A 433 -35.87 8.34 14.93
C SER A 433 -34.38 8.72 14.96
N GLN A 434 -33.99 9.68 15.81
CA GLN A 434 -32.61 10.05 16.08
C GLN A 434 -31.76 8.92 16.70
N LEU A 435 -32.40 7.86 17.24
CA LEU A 435 -31.76 6.67 17.80
C LEU A 435 -31.50 5.58 16.74
N GLU A 436 -31.63 5.87 15.44
CA GLU A 436 -31.45 4.91 14.33
C GLU A 436 -30.14 4.10 14.35
N ASN A 437 -29.13 4.50 15.14
CA ASN A 437 -27.85 3.81 15.31
C ASN A 437 -27.53 3.36 16.74
N SER A 438 -28.35 3.69 17.75
CA SER A 438 -27.97 3.47 19.15
C SER A 438 -28.04 1.99 19.56
N TRP A 439 -28.92 1.21 18.93
CA TRP A 439 -29.07 -0.22 19.23
C TRP A 439 -27.83 -1.06 18.82
N LEU A 440 -27.05 -0.58 17.85
CA LEU A 440 -25.76 -1.18 17.45
C LEU A 440 -24.56 -0.66 18.25
N ALA A 441 -24.78 0.21 19.25
CA ALA A 441 -23.68 0.84 19.98
C ALA A 441 -22.76 -0.19 20.65
N GLY A 442 -23.30 -1.27 21.23
CA GLY A 442 -22.51 -2.34 21.84
C GLY A 442 -21.58 -3.04 20.84
N GLY A 443 -22.12 -3.47 19.70
CA GLY A 443 -21.33 -4.11 18.63
C GLY A 443 -20.32 -3.16 17.98
N SER A 444 -20.66 -1.87 17.88
CA SER A 444 -19.77 -0.83 17.35
C SER A 444 -18.60 -0.53 18.28
N LEU A 445 -18.83 -0.49 19.59
CA LEU A 445 -17.78 -0.34 20.61
C LEU A 445 -16.88 -1.57 20.70
N ALA A 446 -17.42 -2.78 20.53
CA ALA A 446 -16.62 -4.00 20.60
C ALA A 446 -15.53 -4.07 19.51
N LYS A 447 -15.77 -3.48 18.33
CA LYS A 447 -14.77 -3.35 17.26
C LYS A 447 -13.88 -2.12 17.42
N TRP A 448 -14.13 -1.33 18.45
CA TRP A 448 -13.47 -0.07 18.67
C TRP A 448 -12.21 -0.24 19.51
N HIS A 449 -11.17 -0.67 18.84
CA HIS A 449 -9.85 -0.73 19.43
C HIS A 449 -9.09 0.56 19.13
N PHE A 450 -8.94 1.43 20.13
CA PHE A 450 -7.94 2.51 20.12
C PHE A 450 -6.53 1.98 19.76
N ALA A 451 -6.29 0.68 19.96
CA ALA A 451 -5.02 0.00 19.71
C ALA A 451 -4.90 -0.69 18.33
N LYS A 452 -5.98 -1.11 17.65
CA LYS A 452 -5.87 -1.81 16.34
C LYS A 452 -5.91 -0.88 15.13
N HIS A 453 -6.38 0.35 15.30
CA HIS A 453 -6.49 1.31 14.21
C HIS A 453 -5.96 2.67 14.64
N LEU A 454 -4.71 2.75 15.11
CA LEU A 454 -3.89 3.97 14.94
C LEU A 454 -3.78 4.28 13.42
N PRO A 455 -3.47 5.52 12.99
CA PRO A 455 -3.03 5.75 11.62
C PRO A 455 -1.91 4.75 11.31
N ALA A 456 -1.74 4.32 10.06
CA ALA A 456 -0.73 3.37 9.59
C ALA A 456 0.72 3.83 9.92
N SER A 457 1.04 3.75 11.21
CA SER A 457 2.25 4.03 11.95
C SER A 457 1.97 3.46 13.34
N ARG A 458 2.60 2.32 13.64
CA ARG A 458 2.39 1.43 14.82
C ARG A 458 1.28 0.39 14.68
N TYR A 459 1.52 -0.61 13.83
CA TYR A 459 1.18 -2.00 14.15
C TYR A 459 2.33 -2.55 15.01
N ASN A 460 2.13 -2.83 16.31
CA ASN A 460 3.12 -3.55 17.11
C ASN A 460 2.50 -4.26 18.33
N ARG A 461 2.97 -5.51 18.57
CA ARG A 461 2.98 -6.31 19.81
C ARG A 461 1.67 -6.88 20.41
N ARG A 462 1.65 -8.24 20.47
CA ARG A 462 0.87 -9.18 21.33
C ARG A 462 -0.50 -9.65 20.79
N ASP A 463 -0.47 -10.91 20.32
CA ASP A 463 -1.55 -11.92 20.27
C ASP A 463 -2.67 -11.68 19.21
N VAL A 464 -2.79 -12.31 18.03
CA VAL A 464 -2.47 -13.67 17.54
C VAL A 464 -2.07 -14.68 18.61
N ILE A 465 -3.04 -15.05 19.43
CA ILE A 465 -3.15 -16.39 20.02
C ILE A 465 -4.53 -16.82 19.55
N VAL A 466 -4.67 -17.80 18.65
CA VAL A 466 -4.62 -19.25 18.86
C VAL A 466 -4.18 -19.88 17.52
N ASN A 467 -3.25 -20.83 17.38
CA ASN A 467 -2.52 -21.63 18.37
C ASN A 467 -1.05 -21.23 18.55
N MET A 468 -0.70 -21.08 19.83
CA MET A 468 0.61 -21.45 20.35
C MET A 468 0.31 -22.45 21.47
N ASP A 469 -0.20 -23.61 21.08
CA ASP A 469 0.07 -24.87 21.80
C ASP A 469 1.21 -25.54 21.05
N ASP A 470 2.39 -24.92 21.12
CA ASP A 470 3.59 -25.68 21.44
C ASP A 470 4.60 -24.72 22.06
N THR A 471 4.81 -24.98 23.34
CA THR A 471 5.65 -24.28 24.28
C THR A 471 7.11 -24.28 23.87
N ASP A 472 7.75 -23.11 23.95
CA ASP A 472 9.03 -23.04 24.66
C ASP A 472 9.15 -21.71 25.42
N HIS A 473 9.16 -21.84 26.74
CA HIS A 473 9.29 -20.78 27.73
C HIS A 473 10.60 -20.00 27.58
N TYR A 474 10.59 -18.68 27.35
CA TYR A 474 11.58 -17.76 27.97
C TYR A 474 11.05 -16.32 28.07
N ARG A 475 11.06 -15.78 29.29
CA ARG A 475 10.62 -14.44 29.70
C ARG A 475 11.37 -13.33 28.93
N HIS A 476 10.65 -12.38 28.32
CA HIS A 476 11.24 -11.13 27.82
C HIS A 476 11.56 -10.18 28.98
N GLY A 477 12.85 -10.05 29.29
CA GLY A 477 13.38 -8.89 30.02
C GLY A 477 13.28 -7.64 29.16
N GLU A 478 12.93 -6.51 29.78
CA GLU A 478 13.08 -5.19 29.16
C GLU A 478 14.55 -5.02 28.74
N VAL A 479 14.78 -4.67 27.47
CA VAL A 479 16.12 -4.42 26.95
C VAL A 479 16.56 -3.04 27.45
N ASP A 480 17.52 -3.01 28.36
CA ASP A 480 18.12 -1.80 28.88
C ASP A 480 19.00 -1.14 27.80
N ILE A 481 18.48 -0.08 27.18
CA ILE A 481 19.15 0.66 26.10
C ILE A 481 20.46 1.26 26.58
N SER A 482 20.55 1.63 27.86
CA SER A 482 21.77 2.18 28.45
C SER A 482 22.89 1.15 28.39
N GLN A 483 22.59 -0.13 28.70
CA GLN A 483 23.58 -1.20 28.67
C GLN A 483 24.14 -1.46 27.26
N ILE A 484 23.32 -1.34 26.21
CA ILE A 484 23.77 -1.51 24.82
C ILE A 484 24.62 -0.31 24.40
N ASP A 485 24.24 0.90 24.81
CA ASP A 485 24.99 2.13 24.54
C ASP A 485 26.39 2.10 25.20
N ASP A 486 26.45 1.63 26.45
CA ASP A 486 27.68 1.40 27.21
C ASP A 486 28.51 0.26 26.61
N HIS A 487 27.86 -0.80 26.13
CA HIS A 487 28.53 -1.89 25.41
C HIS A 487 29.22 -1.38 24.14
N LEU A 488 28.51 -0.64 23.29
CA LEU A 488 29.06 -0.09 22.06
C LEU A 488 30.22 0.88 22.32
N ALA A 489 30.14 1.65 23.41
CA ALA A 489 31.21 2.56 23.84
C ALA A 489 32.43 1.83 24.42
N SER A 490 32.25 0.66 25.03
CA SER A 490 33.32 -0.13 25.67
C SER A 490 33.95 -1.20 24.77
N LEU A 491 33.46 -1.36 23.54
CA LEU A 491 34.02 -2.33 22.59
C LEU A 491 35.50 -2.00 22.27
N PRO A 492 36.41 -3.00 22.32
CA PRO A 492 37.80 -2.77 21.96
C PRO A 492 37.95 -2.28 20.51
N THR A 493 38.80 -1.29 20.27
CA THR A 493 39.09 -0.76 18.92
C THR A 493 39.48 -1.87 17.93
N SER A 494 40.16 -2.93 18.39
CA SER A 494 40.53 -4.08 17.57
C SER A 494 39.33 -4.91 17.09
N VAL A 495 38.25 -4.98 17.88
CA VAL A 495 37.00 -5.65 17.51
C VAL A 495 36.21 -4.79 16.52
N ILE A 496 36.15 -3.47 16.76
CA ILE A 496 35.52 -2.50 15.86
C ILE A 496 36.18 -2.56 14.48
N LEU A 497 37.51 -2.43 14.42
CA LEU A 497 38.31 -2.51 13.20
C LEU A 497 38.05 -3.79 12.40
N LYS A 498 38.09 -4.95 13.06
CA LYS A 498 37.85 -6.24 12.42
C LYS A 498 36.42 -6.31 11.86
N SER A 499 35.43 -5.83 12.59
CA SER A 499 34.03 -5.84 12.16
C SER A 499 33.79 -4.91 10.97
N LEU A 500 34.35 -3.71 10.99
CA LEU A 500 34.25 -2.75 9.88
C LEU A 500 34.97 -3.25 8.62
N ASN A 501 36.10 -3.94 8.77
CA ASN A 501 36.80 -4.57 7.65
C ASN A 501 35.98 -5.71 7.03
N VAL A 502 35.34 -6.54 7.86
CA VAL A 502 34.40 -7.56 7.39
C VAL A 502 33.25 -6.93 6.63
N PHE A 503 32.66 -5.85 7.16
CA PHE A 503 31.59 -5.14 6.47
C PHE A 503 32.03 -4.63 5.08
N THR A 504 33.17 -3.93 5.03
CA THR A 504 33.69 -3.31 3.80
C THR A 504 33.96 -4.35 2.70
N ASN A 505 34.43 -5.55 3.07
CA ASN A 505 34.69 -6.61 2.12
C ASN A 505 33.42 -7.39 1.73
N LYS A 506 32.54 -7.67 2.69
CA LYS A 506 31.37 -8.53 2.49
C LYS A 506 30.14 -7.82 1.93
N PHE A 507 30.13 -6.49 1.90
CA PHE A 507 29.05 -5.66 1.32
C PHE A 507 29.59 -4.63 0.31
N PRO A 508 30.13 -5.06 -0.86
CA PRO A 508 30.69 -4.14 -1.87
C PRO A 508 29.72 -3.05 -2.35
N GLU A 509 28.41 -3.33 -2.36
CA GLU A 509 27.35 -2.36 -2.70
C GLU A 509 27.25 -1.18 -1.72
N LEU A 510 27.69 -1.38 -0.47
CA LEU A 510 27.72 -0.40 0.61
C LEU A 510 29.16 -0.06 1.01
N GLY A 511 30.06 0.08 0.04
CA GLY A 511 31.43 0.57 0.24
C GLY A 511 31.52 2.06 0.62
N ILE A 512 30.86 2.45 1.73
CA ILE A 512 30.64 3.82 2.20
C ILE A 512 31.38 4.17 3.49
N LEU A 513 31.86 3.17 4.22
CA LEU A 513 32.52 3.39 5.51
C LEU A 513 33.99 3.76 5.30
N HIS A 514 34.35 4.99 5.63
CA HIS A 514 35.74 5.41 5.69
C HIS A 514 36.35 5.01 7.04
N LEU A 515 37.00 3.84 7.09
CA LEU A 515 37.54 3.23 8.32
C LEU A 515 38.35 4.21 9.20
N PRO A 516 39.35 4.94 8.67
CA PRO A 516 40.18 5.83 9.50
C PRO A 516 39.37 6.91 10.23
N THR A 517 38.44 7.56 9.52
CA THR A 517 37.59 8.61 10.10
C THR A 517 36.65 8.03 11.14
N LEU A 518 36.03 6.89 10.86
CA LEU A 518 35.09 6.27 11.79
C LEU A 518 35.79 5.87 13.10
N ILE A 519 37.00 5.29 13.03
CA ILE A 519 37.79 4.94 14.22
C ILE A 519 38.19 6.18 15.01
N GLN A 520 38.58 7.25 14.34
CA GLN A 520 38.91 8.51 15.00
C GLN A 520 37.69 9.10 15.75
N SER A 521 36.49 9.00 15.17
CA SER A 521 35.24 9.37 15.83
C SER A 521 34.95 8.52 17.07
N PHE A 522 35.32 7.23 17.06
CA PHE A 522 35.20 6.37 18.24
C PHE A 522 36.22 6.69 19.34
N GLN A 523 37.43 7.13 18.98
CA GLN A 523 38.52 7.41 19.92
C GLN A 523 38.40 8.79 20.60
N SER A 524 37.66 9.72 20.01
CA SER A 524 37.52 11.10 20.50
C SER A 524 36.29 11.26 21.39
N GLU A 525 35.13 11.54 20.80
CA GLU A 525 33.84 11.65 21.48
C GLU A 525 32.81 10.84 20.69
N CYS A 526 32.49 9.64 21.18
CA CYS A 526 31.64 8.69 20.48
C CYS A 526 30.18 9.17 20.47
N SER A 527 29.81 9.89 19.40
CA SER A 527 28.47 10.45 19.23
C SER A 527 27.40 9.36 19.14
N LYS A 528 26.14 9.73 19.38
CA LYS A 528 25.02 8.78 19.30
C LYS A 528 24.84 8.23 17.89
N GLU A 529 25.02 9.07 16.87
CA GLU A 529 24.97 8.71 15.45
C GLU A 529 26.07 7.68 15.12
N THR A 530 27.27 7.91 15.66
CA THR A 530 28.43 7.02 15.51
C THR A 530 28.16 5.65 16.11
N LYS A 531 27.59 5.60 17.32
CA LYS A 531 27.17 4.34 17.96
C LYS A 531 26.09 3.61 17.16
N VAL A 532 25.11 4.33 16.61
CA VAL A 532 24.04 3.74 15.79
C VAL A 532 24.60 3.14 14.49
N LEU A 533 25.53 3.84 13.83
CA LEU A 533 26.19 3.35 12.63
C LEU A 533 27.01 2.08 12.90
N LEU A 534 27.77 2.04 14.01
CA LEU A 534 28.46 0.83 14.42
C LEU A 534 27.48 -0.28 14.80
N GLY A 535 26.43 0.02 15.56
CA GLY A 535 25.42 -0.95 15.96
C GLY A 535 24.79 -1.65 14.75
N VAL A 536 24.40 -0.91 13.72
CA VAL A 536 23.81 -1.49 12.50
C VAL A 536 24.84 -2.24 11.65
N THR A 537 26.09 -1.77 11.62
CA THR A 537 27.18 -2.52 10.99
C THR A 537 27.38 -3.87 11.68
N LEU A 538 27.43 -3.89 13.02
CA LEU A 538 27.55 -5.10 13.83
C LEU A 538 26.35 -6.03 13.65
N LEU A 539 25.14 -5.48 13.53
CA LEU A 539 23.93 -6.25 13.27
C LEU A 539 24.07 -7.13 12.02
N VAL A 540 24.51 -6.53 10.90
CA VAL A 540 24.63 -7.24 9.61
C VAL A 540 25.93 -8.04 9.48
N THR A 541 27.02 -7.65 10.15
CA THR A 541 28.25 -8.45 10.13
C THR A 541 28.15 -9.65 11.06
N LYS A 542 27.45 -9.55 12.19
CA LYS A 542 27.35 -10.65 13.16
C LYS A 542 26.64 -11.87 12.58
N THR A 543 25.60 -11.66 11.77
CA THR A 543 24.91 -12.74 11.06
C THR A 543 25.79 -13.43 10.01
N GLN A 544 26.79 -12.73 9.48
CA GLN A 544 27.80 -13.30 8.58
C GLN A 544 28.90 -14.05 9.36
N LEU A 545 29.31 -13.49 10.50
CA LEU A 545 30.37 -14.03 11.35
C LEU A 545 29.95 -15.30 12.09
N SER A 546 28.65 -15.58 12.27
CA SER A 546 28.18 -16.83 12.87
C SER A 546 28.60 -18.08 12.09
N LEU A 547 28.86 -17.95 10.78
CA LEU A 547 29.37 -19.06 9.95
C LEU A 547 30.86 -19.31 10.19
N LEU A 548 31.64 -18.26 10.46
CA LEU A 548 33.09 -18.33 10.65
C LEU A 548 33.50 -18.51 12.12
N ASN A 549 32.57 -18.24 13.05
CA ASN A 549 32.70 -18.32 14.52
C ASN A 549 34.07 -17.89 15.09
N PRO A 550 34.59 -16.69 14.77
CA PRO A 550 35.88 -16.28 15.29
C PRO A 550 35.78 -15.96 16.79
N SER A 551 36.83 -16.28 17.56
CA SER A 551 36.85 -16.16 19.03
C SER A 551 36.47 -14.78 19.58
N TRP A 552 36.75 -13.71 18.82
CA TRP A 552 36.41 -12.35 19.20
C TRP A 552 34.95 -11.97 18.95
N ALA A 553 34.20 -12.69 18.10
CA ALA A 553 32.77 -12.44 17.87
C ALA A 553 31.90 -12.74 19.10
N ASN A 554 32.42 -13.53 20.05
CA ASN A 554 31.80 -13.78 21.36
C ASN A 554 31.65 -12.52 22.21
N SER A 555 32.46 -11.47 21.93
CA SER A 555 32.33 -10.18 22.61
C SER A 555 31.11 -9.38 22.16
N LEU A 556 30.47 -9.74 21.03
CA LEU A 556 29.33 -8.99 20.48
C LEU A 556 28.00 -9.45 21.09
N LEU A 557 27.05 -8.52 21.28
CA LEU A 557 25.68 -8.85 21.72
C LEU A 557 24.87 -9.60 20.65
N PRO A 558 23.80 -10.34 21.03
CA PRO A 558 22.89 -10.97 20.07
C PRO A 558 22.27 -9.98 19.08
N SER A 559 22.09 -10.38 17.81
CA SER A 559 21.57 -9.50 16.74
C SER A 559 20.23 -8.81 17.10
N LYS A 560 19.32 -9.51 17.80
CA LYS A 560 18.03 -8.92 18.26
C LYS A 560 18.20 -7.72 19.21
N GLN A 561 19.27 -7.69 20.00
CA GLN A 561 19.55 -6.57 20.91
C GLN A 561 20.01 -5.34 20.12
N TYR A 562 20.95 -5.51 19.20
CA TYR A 562 21.36 -4.44 18.28
C TYR A 562 20.17 -3.92 17.47
N GLU A 563 19.37 -4.81 16.89
CA GLU A 563 18.17 -4.45 16.11
C GLU A 563 17.23 -3.52 16.91
N SER A 564 16.93 -3.90 18.15
CA SER A 564 16.05 -3.12 19.03
C SER A 564 16.62 -1.73 19.34
N TYR A 565 17.91 -1.66 19.67
CA TYR A 565 18.63 -0.40 19.91
C TYR A 565 18.63 0.52 18.69
N ILE A 566 18.97 -0.01 17.51
CA ILE A 566 19.06 0.78 16.26
C ILE A 566 17.70 1.33 15.88
N ARG A 567 16.64 0.52 15.89
CA ARG A 567 15.27 0.96 15.55
C ARG A 567 14.82 2.12 16.43
N GLN A 568 15.08 2.03 17.73
CA GLN A 568 14.71 3.08 18.67
C GLN A 568 15.56 4.34 18.47
N SER A 569 16.87 4.20 18.32
CA SER A 569 17.78 5.33 18.15
C SER A 569 17.56 6.06 16.83
N LEU A 570 17.41 5.35 15.70
CA LEU A 570 17.09 5.95 14.39
C LEU A 570 15.77 6.73 14.41
N SER A 571 14.75 6.24 15.12
CA SER A 571 13.46 6.96 15.23
C SER A 571 13.59 8.36 15.84
N GLY A 572 14.59 8.59 16.70
CA GLY A 572 14.89 9.89 17.27
C GLY A 572 15.82 10.77 16.42
N LEU A 573 16.64 10.15 15.56
CA LEU A 573 17.66 10.83 14.74
C LEU A 573 17.15 11.29 13.36
N ILE A 574 16.19 10.58 12.76
CA ILE A 574 15.71 10.85 11.38
C ILE A 574 15.15 12.28 11.18
N LEU A 575 14.62 12.90 12.24
CA LEU A 575 14.06 14.26 12.19
C LEU A 575 15.02 15.35 12.72
N GLN A 576 16.24 14.98 13.10
CA GLN A 576 17.28 15.92 13.53
C GLN A 576 17.96 16.56 12.31
N PRO A 577 18.84 17.56 12.50
CA PRO A 577 19.63 18.11 11.40
C PRO A 577 20.32 16.99 10.58
N PRO A 578 20.41 17.13 9.24
CA PRO A 578 20.98 16.10 8.37
C PRO A 578 22.39 15.70 8.78
N ASP A 579 22.59 14.41 9.02
CA ASP A 579 23.87 13.82 9.39
C ASP A 579 24.21 12.64 8.47
N ILE A 580 25.47 12.58 8.02
CA ILE A 580 25.92 11.58 7.04
C ILE A 580 25.94 10.16 7.63
N GLN A 581 26.28 10.01 8.90
CA GLN A 581 26.33 8.70 9.56
C GLN A 581 24.92 8.13 9.76
N VAL A 582 23.93 9.00 9.99
CA VAL A 582 22.51 8.61 10.00
C VAL A 582 22.08 8.09 8.62
N VAL A 583 22.49 8.75 7.52
CA VAL A 583 22.23 8.26 6.15
C VAL A 583 22.85 6.88 5.95
N GLN A 584 24.12 6.71 6.30
CA GLN A 584 24.82 5.43 6.18
C GLN A 584 24.14 4.33 7.00
N ALA A 585 23.73 4.65 8.24
CA ALA A 585 23.03 3.70 9.09
C ALA A 585 21.67 3.28 8.53
N LEU A 586 20.92 4.22 7.93
CA LEU A 586 19.65 3.94 7.27
C LEU A 586 19.81 3.05 6.04
N LEU A 587 20.88 3.22 5.25
CA LEU A 587 21.18 2.37 4.10
C LEU A 587 21.49 0.92 4.52
N ILE A 588 22.29 0.74 5.56
CA ILE A 588 22.59 -0.59 6.12
C ILE A 588 21.32 -1.22 6.71
N MET A 589 20.50 -0.42 7.41
CA MET A 589 19.21 -0.89 7.91
C MET A 589 18.26 -1.29 6.78
N ALA A 590 18.25 -0.55 5.66
CA ALA A 590 17.44 -0.90 4.49
C ALA A 590 17.85 -2.26 3.91
N LEU A 591 19.16 -2.54 3.82
CA LEU A 591 19.67 -3.86 3.40
C LEU A 591 19.22 -4.96 4.37
N TYR A 592 19.33 -4.72 5.67
CA TYR A 592 18.93 -5.68 6.71
C TYR A 592 17.43 -6.04 6.62
N GLU A 593 16.56 -5.03 6.54
CA GLU A 593 15.10 -5.24 6.47
C GLU A 593 14.70 -5.97 5.20
N TRP A 594 15.40 -5.68 4.09
CA TRP A 594 15.18 -6.39 2.84
C TRP A 594 15.54 -7.87 2.97
N GLY A 595 16.70 -8.21 3.56
CA GLY A 595 17.08 -9.59 3.84
C GLY A 595 16.16 -10.29 4.86
N CYS A 596 15.52 -9.54 5.76
CA CYS A 596 14.50 -10.04 6.69
C CYS A 596 13.09 -10.21 6.09
N ARG A 597 12.92 -9.99 4.77
CA ARG A 597 11.64 -10.08 4.06
C ARG A 597 10.63 -8.98 4.47
N ASP A 598 11.10 -7.84 4.97
CA ASP A 598 10.28 -6.65 5.24
C ASP A 598 10.60 -5.54 4.24
N PHE A 599 10.18 -5.78 3.00
CA PHE A 599 10.48 -4.90 1.87
C PHE A 599 9.92 -3.49 2.06
N HIS A 600 8.75 -3.34 2.67
CA HIS A 600 8.16 -2.04 2.93
C HIS A 600 9.08 -1.19 3.82
N LYS A 601 9.61 -1.77 4.91
CA LYS A 601 10.57 -1.05 5.77
C LYS A 601 11.87 -0.74 5.03
N ALA A 602 12.39 -1.68 4.23
CA ALA A 602 13.58 -1.44 3.43
C ALA A 602 13.44 -0.23 2.50
N TRP A 603 12.32 -0.17 1.76
CA TRP A 603 12.02 0.95 0.86
C TRP A 603 11.85 2.27 1.59
N VAL A 604 11.18 2.27 2.74
CA VAL A 604 11.02 3.48 3.57
C VAL A 604 12.36 3.97 4.13
N TYR A 605 13.20 3.10 4.70
CA TYR A 605 14.52 3.50 5.21
C TYR A 605 15.43 4.03 4.10
N CYS A 606 15.44 3.38 2.94
CA CYS A 606 16.16 3.86 1.77
C CYS A 606 15.66 5.23 1.31
N GLY A 607 14.34 5.43 1.23
CA GLY A 607 13.76 6.72 0.89
C GLY A 607 14.08 7.84 1.87
N ILE A 608 14.09 7.55 3.18
CA ILE A 608 14.50 8.51 4.21
C ILE A 608 15.99 8.87 4.04
N ALA A 609 16.85 7.87 3.84
CA ALA A 609 18.28 8.09 3.60
C ALA A 609 18.52 9.01 2.39
N ILE A 610 17.82 8.75 1.28
CA ILE A 610 17.88 9.58 0.06
C ILE A 610 17.44 11.02 0.34
N ARG A 611 16.36 11.23 1.08
CA ARG A 611 15.86 12.59 1.41
C ARG A 611 16.83 13.37 2.29
N ILE A 612 17.42 12.73 3.30
CA ILE A 612 18.45 13.36 4.13
C ILE A 612 19.69 13.68 3.27
N MET A 613 20.11 12.77 2.39
CA MET A 613 21.25 12.98 1.50
C MET A 613 21.01 14.11 0.48
N GLN A 614 19.82 14.19 -0.11
CA GLN A 614 19.40 15.29 -0.99
C GLN A 614 19.43 16.63 -0.25
N SER A 615 19.03 16.65 1.03
CA SER A 615 19.12 17.85 1.88
C SER A 615 20.58 18.29 2.06
N ILE A 616 21.50 17.36 2.37
CA ILE A 616 22.95 17.63 2.50
C ILE A 616 23.51 18.22 1.20
N GLN A 617 23.17 17.65 0.04
CA GLN A 617 23.64 18.15 -1.26
C GLN A 617 23.06 19.51 -1.62
N SER A 618 21.78 19.76 -1.32
CA SER A 618 21.13 21.03 -1.64
C SER A 618 21.83 22.24 -1.00
N ARG A 619 22.39 22.07 0.20
CA ARG A 619 23.16 23.11 0.92
C ARG A 619 24.42 23.56 0.17
N ARG A 620 25.01 22.68 -0.66
CA ARG A 620 26.23 22.99 -1.44
C ARG A 620 25.93 23.67 -2.78
N ILE A 621 24.76 23.41 -3.36
CA ILE A 621 24.40 23.85 -4.72
C ILE A 621 23.59 25.15 -4.71
N ALA A 622 23.02 25.53 -3.55
CA ALA A 622 22.22 26.74 -3.41
C ALA A 622 23.01 28.01 -3.81
N PRO A 623 22.46 28.87 -4.71
CA PRO A 623 23.14 30.07 -5.21
C PRO A 623 23.33 31.17 -4.15
N TYR A 624 22.64 31.07 -3.02
CA TYR A 624 22.83 31.90 -1.84
C TYR A 624 23.08 30.97 -0.65
N PRO A 625 24.30 30.92 -0.10
CA PRO A 625 24.62 30.05 1.03
C PRO A 625 23.72 30.41 2.21
N LEU A 626 22.89 29.47 2.66
CA LEU A 626 22.27 29.54 3.97
C LEU A 626 23.33 29.08 4.96
N ASP A 627 23.87 30.05 5.71
CA ASP A 627 24.90 29.95 6.74
C ASP A 627 26.34 29.74 6.28
N THR A 628 27.07 30.87 6.22
CA THR A 628 28.52 30.94 6.26
C THR A 628 29.02 30.64 7.68
N ASP A 629 29.45 29.40 7.93
CA ASP A 629 30.55 29.14 8.86
C ASP A 629 31.86 29.08 8.07
N VAL A 630 32.22 30.22 7.47
CA VAL A 630 33.57 30.43 6.94
C VAL A 630 34.46 30.78 8.13
N SER A 631 34.79 29.77 8.94
CA SER A 631 35.97 29.84 9.79
C SER A 631 37.20 29.73 8.89
N LEU A 632 37.74 30.90 8.53
CA LEU A 632 39.08 31.06 7.98
C LEU A 632 40.09 30.38 8.92
N GLY A 633 40.55 29.17 8.59
CA GLY A 633 41.69 28.54 9.27
C GLY A 633 41.72 27.02 9.39
N ALA A 634 40.65 26.29 9.09
CA ALA A 634 40.68 24.82 9.19
C ALA A 634 41.29 24.18 7.92
N VAL A 635 42.22 23.24 8.11
CA VAL A 635 42.79 22.36 7.08
C VAL A 635 41.66 21.90 6.14
N LYS A 636 41.82 22.07 4.82
CA LYS A 636 40.82 21.59 3.83
C LYS A 636 40.66 20.08 4.01
N ASP A 637 39.60 19.66 4.67
CA ASP A 637 39.24 18.26 4.81
C ASP A 637 38.86 17.71 3.41
N THR A 638 39.79 16.97 2.81
CA THR A 638 39.63 16.35 1.48
C THR A 638 38.88 15.02 1.55
N VAL A 639 38.61 14.51 2.75
CA VAL A 639 38.01 13.19 3.01
C VAL A 639 36.50 13.31 3.21
N ALA A 640 36.01 14.30 3.95
CA ALA A 640 34.57 14.48 4.17
C ALA A 640 33.74 14.60 2.86
N PRO A 641 34.15 15.38 1.83
CA PRO A 641 33.48 15.36 0.54
C PRO A 641 33.50 13.99 -0.16
N GLY A 642 34.53 13.17 0.09
CA GLY A 642 34.63 11.81 -0.43
C GLY A 642 33.67 10.82 0.23
N ILE A 643 33.44 10.96 1.54
CA ILE A 643 32.41 10.21 2.29
C ILE A 643 31.01 10.54 1.76
N GLU A 644 30.72 11.81 1.54
CA GLU A 644 29.45 12.22 0.95
C GLU A 644 29.26 11.67 -0.47
N ASN A 645 30.30 11.71 -1.31
CA ASN A 645 30.27 11.15 -2.67
C ASN A 645 29.96 9.65 -2.67
N ARG A 646 30.70 8.84 -1.89
CA ARG A 646 30.42 7.39 -1.79
C ARG A 646 29.02 7.13 -1.23
N THR A 647 28.57 7.92 -0.24
CA THR A 647 27.26 7.73 0.38
C THR A 647 26.10 8.03 -0.57
N ILE A 648 26.18 9.09 -1.38
CA ILE A 648 25.12 9.36 -2.38
C ILE A 648 25.08 8.32 -3.50
N TRP A 649 26.23 7.77 -3.89
CA TRP A 649 26.28 6.65 -4.84
C TRP A 649 25.75 5.34 -4.23
N ALA A 650 25.91 5.13 -2.92
CA ALA A 650 25.24 4.02 -2.23
C ALA A 650 23.74 4.22 -2.12
N CYS A 651 23.26 5.45 -1.89
CA CYS A 651 21.84 5.78 -2.02
C CYS A 651 21.32 5.39 -3.41
N PHE A 652 22.08 5.70 -4.47
CA PHE A 652 21.74 5.32 -5.84
C PHE A 652 21.68 3.80 -6.01
N ILE A 653 22.73 3.05 -5.64
CA ILE A 653 22.77 1.59 -5.76
C ILE A 653 21.61 0.94 -4.97
N MET A 654 21.41 1.34 -3.71
CA MET A 654 20.34 0.79 -2.88
C MET A 654 18.95 1.10 -3.44
N ASP A 655 18.75 2.29 -4.00
CA ASP A 655 17.50 2.63 -4.69
C ASP A 655 17.30 1.74 -5.92
N ARG A 656 18.34 1.47 -6.74
CA ARG A 656 18.26 0.52 -7.88
C ARG A 656 17.98 -0.91 -7.42
N MET A 657 18.58 -1.36 -6.34
CA MET A 657 18.38 -2.72 -5.81
C MET A 657 16.97 -2.90 -5.24
N ILE A 658 16.51 -1.95 -4.42
CA ILE A 658 15.20 -2.03 -3.76
C ILE A 658 14.07 -1.74 -4.75
N SER A 659 14.22 -0.80 -5.69
CA SER A 659 13.18 -0.52 -6.71
C SER A 659 13.12 -1.55 -7.82
N SER A 660 14.20 -2.30 -8.07
CA SER A 660 14.21 -3.43 -9.00
C SER A 660 13.22 -4.51 -8.58
N GLY A 661 12.41 -4.97 -9.52
CA GLY A 661 11.38 -5.97 -9.26
C GLY A 661 10.09 -5.41 -8.65
N THR A 662 9.86 -4.11 -8.81
CA THR A 662 8.73 -3.39 -8.22
C THR A 662 8.15 -2.35 -9.18
N TYR A 663 6.92 -1.92 -8.92
CA TYR A 663 6.34 -0.72 -9.55
C TYR A 663 6.61 0.56 -8.74
N ASN A 664 7.47 0.49 -7.71
CA ASN A 664 7.84 1.68 -6.95
C ASN A 664 8.77 2.54 -7.83
N PRO A 665 8.46 3.82 -8.02
CA PRO A 665 9.31 4.68 -8.81
C PRO A 665 10.66 4.87 -8.10
N PRO A 666 11.78 4.87 -8.84
CA PRO A 666 13.09 5.22 -8.28
C PRO A 666 13.08 6.67 -7.77
N MET A 667 13.65 6.92 -6.59
CA MET A 667 13.71 8.26 -5.99
C MET A 667 14.93 9.07 -6.44
N LEU A 668 15.96 8.40 -6.96
CA LEU A 668 17.21 8.99 -7.38
C LEU A 668 17.65 8.43 -8.75
N PRO A 669 16.91 8.70 -9.85
CA PRO A 669 17.33 8.27 -11.19
C PRO A 669 18.58 9.03 -11.65
N MET A 670 19.26 8.52 -12.68
CA MET A 670 20.53 9.09 -13.16
C MET A 670 20.39 10.56 -13.60
N SER A 671 19.25 10.93 -14.18
CA SER A 671 18.93 12.31 -14.54
C SER A 671 18.88 13.27 -13.35
N GLU A 672 18.47 12.80 -12.17
CA GLU A 672 18.52 13.61 -10.93
C GLU A 672 19.95 13.73 -10.40
N MET A 673 20.76 12.67 -10.53
CA MET A 673 22.19 12.72 -10.17
C MET A 673 22.95 13.77 -11.01
N GLU A 674 22.64 13.87 -12.29
CA GLU A 674 23.19 14.88 -13.19
C GLU A 674 22.75 16.31 -12.81
N LYS A 675 21.47 16.51 -12.47
CA LYS A 675 20.94 17.80 -12.00
C LYS A 675 21.61 18.25 -10.70
N LEU A 676 21.85 17.31 -9.79
CA LEU A 676 22.57 17.56 -8.54
C LEU A 676 24.08 17.75 -8.75
N LYS A 677 24.58 17.70 -9.98
CA LYS A 677 25.99 17.87 -10.34
C LYS A 677 26.92 16.95 -9.53
N VAL A 678 26.45 15.73 -9.21
CA VAL A 678 27.23 14.75 -8.46
C VAL A 678 28.44 14.33 -9.30
N SER A 679 29.63 14.32 -8.68
CA SER A 679 30.87 13.84 -9.33
C SER A 679 30.88 12.33 -9.47
N ARG A 680 31.76 11.78 -10.30
CA ARG A 680 31.93 10.32 -10.44
C ARG A 680 32.24 9.65 -9.08
N PRO A 681 31.98 8.35 -8.92
CA PRO A 681 32.27 7.62 -7.70
C PRO A 681 33.78 7.56 -7.53
N LEU A 682 34.27 7.87 -6.33
CA LEU A 682 35.70 7.84 -6.05
C LEU A 682 36.26 6.41 -6.14
N SER A 683 37.48 6.23 -6.64
CA SER A 683 38.19 4.95 -6.56
C SER A 683 38.49 4.58 -5.11
N THR A 684 38.87 3.33 -4.85
CA THR A 684 39.26 2.88 -3.49
C THR A 684 40.44 3.69 -2.95
N VAL A 685 41.39 4.06 -3.81
CA VAL A 685 42.55 4.89 -3.44
C VAL A 685 42.12 6.33 -3.14
N GLU A 686 41.31 6.92 -4.01
CA GLU A 686 40.78 8.29 -3.83
C GLU A 686 39.91 8.41 -2.57
N PHE A 687 39.14 7.36 -2.26
CA PHE A 687 38.32 7.32 -1.06
C PHE A 687 39.16 7.19 0.22
N ALA A 688 40.23 6.39 0.20
CA ALA A 688 41.06 6.14 1.37
C ALA A 688 42.00 7.31 1.73
N PHE A 689 42.51 8.05 0.73
CA PHE A 689 43.49 9.12 0.96
C PHE A 689 42.93 10.53 0.72
N GLY A 690 41.67 10.64 0.28
CA GLY A 690 41.05 11.89 -0.11
C GLY A 690 41.44 12.35 -1.52
N THR A 691 40.74 13.35 -2.02
CA THR A 691 40.95 13.87 -3.38
C THR A 691 41.83 15.13 -3.40
N ASN A 692 42.69 15.25 -4.40
CA ASN A 692 43.38 16.52 -4.65
C ASN A 692 42.36 17.56 -5.17
N VAL A 693 42.36 18.73 -4.53
CA VAL A 693 41.40 19.85 -4.67
C VAL A 693 41.22 20.36 -6.13
N SER A 694 42.06 19.94 -7.06
CA SER A 694 42.01 20.30 -8.49
C SER A 694 40.88 19.62 -9.29
N LEU A 695 40.29 18.52 -8.82
CA LEU A 695 39.20 17.83 -9.55
C LEU A 695 37.80 18.42 -9.30
N TYR A 696 37.62 19.17 -8.21
CA TYR A 696 36.35 19.85 -7.89
C TYR A 696 36.29 21.30 -8.42
N SER A 697 37.41 21.84 -8.92
CA SER A 697 37.54 23.26 -9.29
C SER A 697 37.97 23.51 -10.76
N GLY A 698 37.82 22.55 -11.66
CA GLY A 698 38.25 22.71 -13.06
C GLY A 698 37.21 22.23 -14.07
N HIS A 699 36.25 23.10 -14.39
CA HIS A 699 35.86 23.57 -15.74
C HIS A 699 34.44 24.13 -15.64
N THR A 700 34.37 25.41 -15.28
CA THR A 700 33.20 26.25 -15.48
C THR A 700 32.76 26.17 -16.95
N GLY A 701 31.60 25.58 -17.22
CA GLY A 701 30.82 25.90 -18.42
C GLY A 701 30.74 24.88 -19.55
N GLN A 702 30.90 23.57 -19.33
CA GLN A 702 30.45 22.56 -20.31
C GLN A 702 29.52 21.53 -19.66
N ASN A 703 28.33 21.36 -20.25
CA ASN A 703 27.36 20.30 -19.91
C ASN A 703 27.92 18.96 -20.39
N LEU A 704 28.89 18.39 -19.68
CA LEU A 704 29.35 17.03 -19.93
C LEU A 704 28.33 16.06 -19.33
N THR A 705 27.72 15.25 -20.20
CA THR A 705 26.87 14.10 -19.86
C THR A 705 27.67 13.08 -19.05
N TRP A 706 27.00 12.20 -18.30
CA TRP A 706 27.69 11.14 -17.54
C TRP A 706 28.67 10.32 -18.40
N ALA A 707 28.31 10.03 -19.65
CA ALA A 707 29.14 9.30 -20.61
C ALA A 707 30.48 10.02 -20.92
N GLU A 708 30.51 11.34 -20.82
CA GLU A 708 31.68 12.18 -21.11
C GLU A 708 32.54 12.45 -19.85
N ARG A 709 32.12 11.97 -18.67
CA ARG A 709 32.86 12.04 -17.40
C ARG A 709 33.64 10.78 -17.05
N LEU A 710 33.52 9.72 -17.86
CA LEU A 710 34.31 8.50 -17.71
C LEU A 710 35.78 8.77 -18.06
N PRO A 711 36.74 8.20 -17.32
CA PRO A 711 38.14 8.25 -17.71
C PRO A 711 38.32 7.68 -19.12
N SER A 712 39.19 8.29 -19.92
CA SER A 712 39.53 7.85 -21.28
C SER A 712 40.35 6.54 -21.35
N GLY A 713 40.25 5.68 -20.32
CA GLY A 713 41.00 4.43 -20.18
C GLY A 713 40.18 3.32 -19.53
N LEU A 714 40.66 2.07 -19.64
CA LEU A 714 40.00 0.89 -19.07
C LEU A 714 39.96 0.97 -17.54
N LEU A 715 38.81 0.65 -16.95
CA LEU A 715 38.63 0.64 -15.50
C LEU A 715 39.27 -0.61 -14.89
N ASP A 716 40.03 -0.41 -13.80
CA ASP A 716 40.68 -1.50 -13.07
C ASP A 716 39.96 -1.86 -11.77
N ILE A 717 40.49 -2.85 -11.03
CA ILE A 717 39.87 -3.34 -9.79
C ILE A 717 39.80 -2.28 -8.68
N THR A 718 40.67 -1.27 -8.69
CA THR A 718 40.65 -0.17 -7.70
C THR A 718 39.46 0.76 -7.92
N GLN A 719 38.87 0.73 -9.11
CA GLN A 719 37.65 1.45 -9.50
C GLN A 719 36.40 0.56 -9.42
N CYS A 720 36.45 -0.56 -8.69
CA CYS A 720 35.34 -1.51 -8.59
C CYS A 720 34.00 -0.86 -8.25
N TYR A 721 33.98 0.14 -7.36
CA TYR A 721 32.74 0.81 -6.96
C TYR A 721 32.11 1.64 -8.10
N GLU A 722 32.93 2.28 -8.94
CA GLU A 722 32.47 3.00 -10.14
C GLU A 722 31.90 2.02 -11.18
N ILE A 723 32.53 0.85 -11.33
CA ILE A 723 32.05 -0.25 -12.16
C ILE A 723 30.68 -0.74 -11.65
N LEU A 724 30.51 -0.91 -10.33
CA LEU A 724 29.25 -1.34 -9.72
C LEU A 724 28.12 -0.33 -9.92
N VAL A 725 28.37 0.97 -9.69
CA VAL A 725 27.37 2.04 -9.89
C VAL A 725 26.79 2.00 -11.31
N SER A 726 27.67 1.97 -12.31
CA SER A 726 27.25 1.93 -13.72
C SER A 726 26.56 0.62 -14.09
N GLY A 727 27.01 -0.52 -13.54
CA GLY A 727 26.37 -1.80 -13.74
C GLY A 727 24.96 -1.86 -13.15
N PHE A 728 24.74 -1.27 -11.96
CA PHE A 728 23.43 -1.25 -11.30
C PHE A 728 22.41 -0.33 -12.00
N ASP A 729 22.87 0.68 -12.73
CA ASP A 729 22.00 1.47 -13.61
C ASP A 729 21.47 0.61 -14.78
N ILE A 730 22.36 -0.14 -15.43
CA ILE A 730 21.99 -1.08 -16.51
C ILE A 730 21.06 -2.18 -15.96
N TRP A 731 21.39 -2.75 -14.79
CA TRP A 731 20.55 -3.72 -14.11
C TRP A 731 19.12 -3.23 -13.89
N ALA A 732 18.96 -1.99 -13.41
CA ALA A 732 17.64 -1.42 -13.20
C ALA A 732 16.88 -1.24 -14.52
N GLN A 733 17.56 -0.94 -15.63
CA GLN A 733 16.93 -0.90 -16.96
C GLN A 733 16.46 -2.31 -17.40
N VAL A 734 17.29 -3.34 -17.19
CA VAL A 734 16.91 -4.75 -17.45
C VAL A 734 15.68 -5.14 -16.63
N MET A 735 15.68 -4.84 -15.33
CA MET A 735 14.58 -5.17 -14.44
C MET A 735 13.32 -4.36 -14.72
N THR A 736 13.46 -3.08 -15.09
CA THR A 736 12.34 -2.25 -15.52
C THR A 736 11.69 -2.82 -16.78
N PHE A 737 12.48 -3.30 -17.73
CA PHE A 737 11.95 -3.98 -18.92
C PHE A 737 11.14 -5.23 -18.54
N ILE A 738 11.72 -6.12 -17.73
CA ILE A 738 11.08 -7.39 -17.33
C ILE A 738 9.78 -7.15 -16.54
N PHE A 739 9.76 -6.19 -15.62
CA PHE A 739 8.61 -5.90 -14.77
C PHE A 739 7.53 -5.04 -15.43
N ASN A 740 7.87 -4.28 -16.47
CA ASN A 740 6.88 -3.65 -17.35
C ASN A 740 6.43 -4.62 -18.44
N ASP A 741 6.01 -5.83 -18.03
CA ASP A 741 5.53 -6.91 -18.88
C ASP A 741 6.53 -7.47 -19.93
N GLY A 742 7.79 -7.01 -19.96
CA GLY A 742 8.83 -7.57 -20.84
C GLY A 742 8.39 -7.64 -22.30
N ARG A 743 8.51 -8.83 -22.91
CA ARG A 743 8.02 -9.06 -24.29
C ARG A 743 6.49 -8.95 -24.42
N ARG A 744 5.73 -9.07 -23.33
CA ARG A 744 4.27 -9.02 -23.32
C ARG A 744 3.73 -7.59 -23.33
N ALA A 745 4.58 -6.59 -23.15
CA ALA A 745 4.17 -5.20 -23.24
C ALA A 745 3.65 -4.89 -24.67
N PRO A 746 2.65 -4.00 -24.81
CA PRO A 746 2.07 -3.67 -26.11
C PRO A 746 3.14 -3.24 -27.13
N GLY A 747 3.13 -3.87 -28.32
CA GLY A 747 4.06 -3.56 -29.41
C GLY A 747 5.45 -4.18 -29.30
N MET A 748 5.79 -4.88 -28.21
CA MET A 748 7.13 -5.49 -28.05
C MET A 748 7.36 -6.73 -28.91
N CYS A 749 6.30 -7.37 -29.39
CA CYS A 749 6.38 -8.49 -30.34
C CYS A 749 6.46 -8.05 -31.81
N ALA A 750 6.29 -6.75 -32.09
CA ALA A 750 6.37 -6.20 -33.44
C ALA A 750 7.76 -6.44 -34.05
N PRO A 751 7.87 -6.54 -35.38
CA PRO A 751 9.13 -6.81 -36.06
C PRO A 751 10.25 -5.85 -35.63
N GLU A 752 9.99 -4.54 -35.52
CA GLU A 752 10.98 -3.55 -35.10
C GLU A 752 11.50 -3.71 -33.66
N ASN A 753 10.74 -4.36 -32.78
CA ASN A 753 11.06 -4.50 -31.35
C ASN A 753 11.60 -5.88 -30.98
N CYS A 754 11.74 -6.79 -31.95
CA CYS A 754 12.31 -8.10 -31.73
C CYS A 754 13.78 -8.02 -31.24
N PRO A 755 14.25 -8.98 -30.41
CA PRO A 755 15.57 -8.92 -29.77
C PRO A 755 16.76 -8.75 -30.73
N TRP A 756 16.70 -9.38 -31.90
CA TRP A 756 17.76 -9.34 -32.91
C TRP A 756 17.76 -8.07 -33.77
N VAL A 757 16.75 -7.20 -33.64
CA VAL A 757 16.68 -5.96 -34.42
C VAL A 757 17.54 -4.87 -33.77
N PRO A 758 18.49 -4.28 -34.51
CA PRO A 758 19.27 -3.16 -34.01
C PRO A 758 18.38 -2.00 -33.58
N GLY A 759 18.57 -1.52 -32.35
CA GLY A 759 17.80 -0.39 -31.80
C GLY A 759 16.53 -0.79 -31.03
N SER A 760 16.14 -2.07 -31.04
CA SER A 760 15.08 -2.56 -30.16
C SER A 760 15.43 -2.32 -28.69
N PRO A 761 14.44 -2.21 -27.77
CA PRO A 761 14.72 -2.03 -26.35
C PRO A 761 15.69 -3.08 -25.79
N TRP A 762 15.50 -4.35 -26.17
CA TRP A 762 16.40 -5.43 -25.78
C TRP A 762 17.82 -5.26 -26.34
N SER A 763 17.94 -4.99 -27.65
CA SER A 763 19.23 -4.81 -28.33
C SER A 763 20.02 -3.64 -27.77
N ARG A 764 19.34 -2.53 -27.43
CA ARG A 764 19.97 -1.35 -26.80
C ARG A 764 20.53 -1.68 -25.42
N THR A 765 19.75 -2.35 -24.57
CA THR A 765 20.18 -2.72 -23.21
C THR A 765 21.32 -3.75 -23.27
N LYS A 766 21.24 -4.76 -24.14
CA LYS A 766 22.34 -5.71 -24.36
C LYS A 766 23.60 -5.02 -24.84
N ALA A 767 23.51 -4.13 -25.82
CA ALA A 767 24.66 -3.36 -26.32
C ALA A 767 25.26 -2.45 -25.24
N GLN A 768 24.45 -1.87 -24.34
CA GLN A 768 24.96 -1.12 -23.18
C GLN A 768 25.72 -2.01 -22.20
N LEU A 769 25.18 -3.19 -21.88
CA LEU A 769 25.85 -4.17 -21.01
C LEU A 769 27.20 -4.64 -21.58
N GLU A 770 27.27 -4.92 -22.88
CA GLU A 770 28.52 -5.30 -23.55
C GLU A 770 29.53 -4.15 -23.57
N ARG A 771 29.08 -2.91 -23.83
CA ARG A 771 29.96 -1.74 -23.74
C ARG A 771 30.50 -1.53 -22.33
N TRP A 772 29.66 -1.72 -21.32
CA TRP A 772 30.06 -1.64 -19.91
C TRP A 772 31.09 -2.73 -19.57
N ARG A 773 30.92 -3.95 -20.09
CA ARG A 773 31.89 -5.04 -19.92
C ARG A 773 33.21 -4.77 -20.63
N ALA A 774 33.17 -4.22 -21.84
CA ALA A 774 34.35 -3.86 -22.64
C ALA A 774 35.12 -2.65 -22.09
N GLY A 775 34.47 -1.77 -21.31
CA GLY A 775 35.12 -0.66 -20.61
C GLY A 775 35.97 -1.08 -19.39
N GLN A 776 35.93 -2.36 -19.01
CA GLN A 776 36.69 -2.94 -17.91
C GLN A 776 37.99 -3.55 -18.43
N HIS A 777 39.05 -3.50 -17.64
CA HIS A 777 40.28 -4.22 -17.97
C HIS A 777 40.02 -5.74 -18.02
N ASP A 778 40.56 -6.44 -19.02
CA ASP A 778 40.43 -7.90 -19.23
C ASP A 778 40.71 -8.77 -17.99
N ARG A 779 41.50 -8.28 -17.02
CA ARG A 779 41.79 -8.98 -15.76
C ARG A 779 40.54 -9.14 -14.88
N LEU A 780 39.52 -8.30 -15.08
CA LEU A 780 38.26 -8.34 -14.35
C LEU A 780 37.26 -9.35 -14.92
N HIS A 781 37.59 -10.01 -16.03
CA HIS A 781 36.68 -10.94 -16.69
C HIS A 781 36.87 -12.37 -16.17
N TYR A 782 35.82 -12.90 -15.56
CA TYR A 782 35.64 -14.34 -15.36
C TYR A 782 35.16 -15.00 -16.69
N PRO A 783 35.46 -16.29 -16.96
CA PRO A 783 36.37 -17.19 -16.24
C PRO A 783 37.85 -17.05 -16.63
N SER A 784 38.20 -16.11 -17.52
CA SER A 784 39.58 -15.91 -17.99
C SER A 784 40.57 -15.63 -16.84
N ASN A 785 40.08 -15.07 -15.74
CA ASN A 785 40.82 -14.87 -14.50
C ASN A 785 40.04 -15.48 -13.34
N SER A 786 40.76 -16.04 -12.37
CA SER A 786 40.18 -16.71 -11.21
C SER A 786 39.89 -15.77 -10.04
N VAL A 787 38.97 -16.19 -9.19
CA VAL A 787 38.68 -15.51 -7.90
C VAL A 787 39.90 -15.59 -6.99
N ALA A 788 40.64 -16.70 -7.02
CA ALA A 788 41.84 -16.89 -6.20
C ALA A 788 42.91 -15.80 -6.39
N ILE A 789 43.13 -15.35 -7.63
CA ILE A 789 44.10 -14.28 -7.93
C ILE A 789 43.64 -12.97 -7.28
N HIS A 790 42.36 -12.62 -7.44
CA HIS A 790 41.81 -11.39 -6.89
C HIS A 790 41.68 -11.43 -5.37
N MET A 791 41.40 -12.59 -4.78
CA MET A 791 41.44 -12.80 -3.34
C MET A 791 42.84 -12.48 -2.79
N THR A 792 43.90 -13.02 -3.42
CA THR A 792 45.29 -12.74 -3.03
C THR A 792 45.61 -11.23 -3.05
N LEU A 793 44.97 -10.48 -3.94
CA LEU A 793 45.11 -9.02 -4.04
C LEU A 793 44.18 -8.23 -3.09
N GLY A 794 43.33 -8.90 -2.32
CA GLY A 794 42.36 -8.27 -1.42
C GLY A 794 41.06 -7.80 -2.08
N TYR A 795 40.77 -8.25 -3.30
CA TYR A 795 39.61 -7.83 -4.10
C TYR A 795 38.70 -9.00 -4.54
N GLY A 796 38.82 -10.18 -3.93
CA GLY A 796 38.07 -11.38 -4.32
C GLY A 796 36.55 -11.17 -4.33
N GLU A 797 36.01 -10.50 -3.30
CA GLU A 797 34.60 -10.16 -3.20
C GLU A 797 34.15 -9.16 -4.26
N SER A 798 34.92 -8.09 -4.48
CA SER A 798 34.60 -7.08 -5.51
C SER A 798 34.61 -7.68 -6.91
N PHE A 799 35.62 -8.50 -7.23
CA PHE A 799 35.71 -9.23 -8.50
C PHE A 799 34.50 -10.15 -8.70
N THR A 800 34.15 -10.92 -7.67
CA THR A 800 32.98 -11.80 -7.68
C THR A 800 31.71 -11.00 -7.96
N TYR A 801 31.49 -9.91 -7.22
CA TYR A 801 30.28 -9.09 -7.32
C TYR A 801 30.09 -8.48 -8.71
N ILE A 802 31.15 -7.93 -9.32
CA ILE A 802 31.10 -7.35 -10.67
C ILE A 802 30.70 -8.40 -11.70
N ASN A 803 31.28 -9.59 -11.63
CA ASN A 803 30.99 -10.68 -12.56
C ASN A 803 29.57 -11.24 -12.37
N LEU A 804 29.10 -11.37 -11.13
CA LEU A 804 27.72 -11.75 -10.84
C LEU A 804 26.72 -10.77 -11.46
N LEU A 805 26.97 -9.46 -11.33
CA LEU A 805 26.11 -8.42 -11.92
C LEU A 805 26.03 -8.52 -13.45
N TYR A 806 27.15 -8.79 -14.11
CA TYR A 806 27.20 -9.02 -15.56
C TYR A 806 26.36 -10.24 -15.99
N TYR A 807 26.63 -11.39 -15.36
CA TYR A 807 26.00 -12.64 -15.76
C TYR A 807 24.52 -12.68 -15.39
N LEU A 808 24.13 -12.12 -14.24
CA LEU A 808 22.72 -12.05 -13.87
C LEU A 808 21.93 -11.15 -14.84
N SER A 809 22.50 -10.00 -15.23
CA SER A 809 21.87 -9.12 -16.23
C SER A 809 21.72 -9.82 -17.59
N THR A 810 22.74 -10.57 -18.02
CA THR A 810 22.69 -11.38 -19.24
C THR A 810 21.62 -12.47 -19.14
N LEU A 811 21.61 -13.23 -18.04
CA LEU A 811 20.63 -14.29 -17.80
C LEU A 811 19.20 -13.74 -17.87
N MET A 812 18.93 -12.62 -17.18
CA MET A 812 17.60 -12.02 -17.12
C MET A 812 17.12 -11.49 -18.48
N LEU A 813 18.01 -10.89 -19.28
CA LEU A 813 17.69 -10.42 -20.63
C LEU A 813 17.26 -11.55 -21.57
N HIS A 814 17.97 -12.68 -21.55
CA HIS A 814 17.70 -13.79 -22.48
C HIS A 814 16.53 -14.67 -22.01
N ARG A 815 16.43 -14.93 -20.70
CA ARG A 815 15.41 -15.81 -20.11
C ARG A 815 13.99 -15.46 -20.51
N GLU A 816 13.68 -14.17 -20.64
CA GLU A 816 12.32 -13.70 -20.96
C GLU A 816 11.77 -14.27 -22.27
N TYR A 817 12.64 -14.56 -23.24
CA TYR A 817 12.26 -15.04 -24.58
C TYR A 817 12.27 -16.57 -24.72
N PHE A 818 12.71 -17.32 -23.71
CA PHE A 818 12.74 -18.79 -23.77
C PHE A 818 11.43 -19.42 -23.27
N PRO A 819 10.97 -20.55 -23.85
CA PRO A 819 9.79 -21.28 -23.40
C PRO A 819 9.80 -21.56 -21.90
N PHE A 820 8.72 -21.20 -21.19
CA PHE A 820 8.59 -21.57 -19.78
C PHE A 820 8.30 -23.07 -19.59
N MET A 821 7.53 -23.64 -20.53
CA MET A 821 7.19 -25.07 -20.60
C MET A 821 7.66 -25.64 -21.93
N PRO A 822 8.96 -25.96 -22.09
CA PRO A 822 9.45 -26.70 -23.25
C PRO A 822 9.01 -28.17 -23.19
N THR A 823 9.06 -28.87 -24.32
CA THR A 823 8.98 -30.34 -24.33
C THR A 823 10.39 -30.94 -24.28
N ALA A 824 10.53 -32.18 -23.83
CA ALA A 824 11.82 -32.89 -23.77
C ALA A 824 12.55 -32.96 -25.13
N GLU A 825 11.81 -32.88 -26.24
CA GLU A 825 12.34 -32.91 -27.60
C GLU A 825 12.63 -31.52 -28.18
N SER A 826 12.21 -30.45 -27.49
CA SER A 826 12.38 -29.07 -27.93
C SER A 826 13.85 -28.66 -27.97
N GLY A 827 14.29 -28.12 -29.10
CA GLY A 827 15.54 -27.37 -29.20
C GLY A 827 15.38 -25.90 -28.77
N PRO A 828 16.48 -25.12 -28.74
CA PRO A 828 16.44 -23.69 -28.48
C PRO A 828 15.51 -22.99 -29.48
N ARG A 829 14.50 -22.30 -28.99
CA ARG A 829 13.56 -21.52 -29.80
C ARG A 829 12.92 -20.44 -28.96
N GLY A 830 12.26 -19.51 -29.64
CA GLY A 830 11.53 -18.41 -29.01
C GLY A 830 10.31 -18.82 -28.23
N PRO A 831 9.55 -17.83 -27.73
CA PRO A 831 8.38 -18.12 -26.93
C PRO A 831 7.41 -18.96 -27.76
N VAL A 832 6.97 -20.06 -27.16
CA VAL A 832 5.94 -20.95 -27.73
C VAL A 832 4.55 -20.59 -27.20
N ASP A 833 4.49 -19.63 -26.30
CA ASP A 833 3.30 -19.12 -25.64
C ASP A 833 3.04 -17.64 -26.00
N HIS A 834 1.76 -17.31 -26.19
CA HIS A 834 1.34 -15.96 -26.60
C HIS A 834 1.75 -14.87 -25.59
N PRO A 835 2.15 -13.67 -26.07
CA PRO A 835 2.25 -13.27 -27.47
C PRO A 835 3.52 -13.80 -28.15
N LEU A 836 3.36 -14.30 -29.38
CA LEU A 836 4.46 -14.79 -30.22
C LEU A 836 5.16 -13.61 -30.89
N LEU A 837 6.44 -13.77 -31.22
CA LEU A 837 7.18 -12.76 -32.00
C LEU A 837 6.65 -12.73 -33.44
N GLU A 838 6.44 -11.53 -33.98
CA GLU A 838 5.86 -11.33 -35.31
C GLU A 838 6.89 -11.47 -36.44
N ALA A 839 8.18 -11.51 -36.10
CA ALA A 839 9.27 -11.76 -37.03
C ALA A 839 9.99 -13.08 -36.68
N GLU A 840 10.49 -13.76 -37.71
CA GLU A 840 11.38 -14.91 -37.53
C GLU A 840 12.79 -14.45 -37.16
N ALA A 841 13.41 -15.22 -36.25
CA ALA A 841 14.78 -14.95 -35.83
C ALA A 841 15.78 -15.32 -36.95
N PRO A 842 16.91 -14.60 -37.08
CA PRO A 842 17.99 -15.01 -37.96
C PRO A 842 18.49 -16.42 -37.64
N VAL A 843 18.94 -17.13 -38.68
CA VAL A 843 19.52 -18.48 -38.53
C VAL A 843 20.66 -18.44 -37.51
N GLY A 844 20.63 -19.34 -36.52
CA GLY A 844 21.64 -19.41 -35.47
C GLY A 844 21.38 -18.53 -34.24
N TRP A 845 20.38 -17.65 -34.26
CA TRP A 845 20.16 -16.70 -33.17
C TRP A 845 19.73 -17.38 -31.87
N TRP A 846 18.81 -18.35 -31.94
CA TRP A 846 18.33 -19.08 -30.75
C TRP A 846 19.42 -19.95 -30.14
N GLU A 847 20.28 -20.56 -30.95
CA GLU A 847 21.43 -21.35 -30.50
C GLU A 847 22.48 -20.49 -29.80
N SER A 848 22.73 -19.28 -30.31
CA SER A 848 23.63 -18.30 -29.67
C SER A 848 23.03 -17.77 -28.37
N SER A 849 21.74 -17.42 -28.40
CA SER A 849 21.00 -16.89 -27.24
C SER A 849 20.92 -17.91 -26.09
N ALA A 850 20.72 -19.20 -26.42
CA ALA A 850 20.76 -20.27 -25.44
C ALA A 850 22.16 -20.42 -24.84
N LEU A 851 23.20 -20.42 -25.68
CA LEU A 851 24.57 -20.50 -25.21
C LEU A 851 24.88 -19.39 -24.19
N GLU A 852 24.55 -18.14 -24.51
CA GLU A 852 24.77 -17.01 -23.60
C GLU A 852 23.99 -17.14 -22.29
N LEU A 853 22.70 -17.51 -22.36
CA LEU A 853 21.84 -17.67 -21.18
C LEU A 853 22.37 -18.74 -20.21
N PHE A 854 22.63 -19.94 -20.74
CA PHE A 854 23.02 -21.07 -19.91
C PHE A 854 24.49 -21.00 -19.48
N SER A 855 25.38 -20.42 -20.30
CA SER A 855 26.74 -20.10 -19.87
C SER A 855 26.74 -19.05 -18.76
N ALA A 856 25.85 -18.05 -18.78
CA ALA A 856 25.73 -17.11 -17.67
C ALA A 856 25.31 -17.80 -16.37
N ALA A 857 24.34 -18.72 -16.41
CA ALA A 857 23.92 -19.50 -15.25
C ALA A 857 25.03 -20.43 -14.72
N GLU A 858 25.81 -21.05 -15.61
CA GLU A 858 26.99 -21.86 -15.27
C GLU A 858 28.08 -21.02 -14.60
N HIS A 859 28.40 -19.85 -15.16
CA HIS A 859 29.41 -18.96 -14.60
C HIS A 859 29.01 -18.43 -13.23
N ILE A 860 27.74 -18.08 -12.99
CA ILE A 860 27.26 -17.68 -11.65
C ILE A 860 27.49 -18.82 -10.65
N ALA A 861 27.09 -20.04 -10.97
CA ALA A 861 27.22 -21.18 -10.06
C ALA A 861 28.69 -21.49 -9.73
N ARG A 862 29.57 -21.51 -10.75
CA ARG A 862 31.01 -21.75 -10.54
C ARG A 862 31.67 -20.62 -9.77
N LEU A 863 31.35 -19.38 -10.10
CA LEU A 863 31.93 -18.21 -9.44
C LEU A 863 31.57 -18.17 -7.95
N LEU A 864 30.32 -18.49 -7.58
CA LEU A 864 29.91 -18.59 -6.17
C LEU A 864 30.63 -19.73 -5.44
N HIS A 865 30.77 -20.89 -6.09
CA HIS A 865 31.48 -22.03 -5.53
C HIS A 865 32.97 -21.70 -5.29
N GLU A 866 33.66 -21.20 -6.31
CA GLU A 866 35.07 -20.82 -6.25
C GLU A 866 35.32 -19.70 -5.23
N ALA A 867 34.42 -18.70 -5.16
CA ALA A 867 34.51 -17.65 -4.15
C ALA A 867 34.37 -18.20 -2.73
N SER A 868 33.50 -19.19 -2.53
CA SER A 868 33.37 -19.89 -1.24
C SER A 868 34.65 -20.62 -0.86
N GLU A 869 35.22 -21.40 -1.79
CA GLU A 869 36.47 -22.15 -1.58
C GLU A 869 37.67 -21.24 -1.30
N CYS A 870 37.72 -20.07 -1.95
CA CYS A 870 38.81 -19.10 -1.76
C CYS A 870 38.64 -18.21 -0.52
N GLY A 871 37.55 -18.33 0.24
CA GLY A 871 37.26 -17.45 1.39
C GLY A 871 36.70 -16.07 1.01
N ALA A 872 36.45 -15.81 -0.27
CA ALA A 872 35.77 -14.63 -0.80
C ALA A 872 34.23 -14.79 -0.80
N HIS A 873 33.72 -15.67 0.08
CA HIS A 873 32.30 -15.96 0.22
C HIS A 873 31.48 -14.70 0.50
N LEU A 874 30.40 -14.48 -0.26
CA LEU A 874 29.51 -13.32 -0.17
C LEU A 874 28.09 -13.78 0.10
N MET A 875 27.37 -13.07 0.98
CA MET A 875 26.04 -13.47 1.47
C MET A 875 25.12 -12.25 1.55
N THR A 876 25.16 -11.40 0.52
CA THR A 876 24.24 -10.26 0.42
C THR A 876 22.97 -10.67 -0.32
N PRO A 877 21.81 -10.01 -0.08
CA PRO A 877 20.57 -10.38 -0.75
C PRO A 877 20.64 -10.40 -2.28
N PHE A 878 21.42 -9.52 -2.91
CA PHE A 878 21.64 -9.55 -4.36
C PHE A 878 22.34 -10.84 -4.83
N VAL A 879 23.38 -11.27 -4.10
CA VAL A 879 24.12 -12.51 -4.39
C VAL A 879 23.23 -13.74 -4.18
N GLY A 880 22.38 -13.72 -3.15
CA GLY A 880 21.35 -14.74 -2.95
C GLY A 880 20.41 -14.87 -4.14
N PHE A 881 19.98 -13.76 -4.72
CA PHE A 881 19.15 -13.78 -5.92
C PHE A 881 19.91 -14.27 -7.17
N CYS A 882 21.22 -13.99 -7.27
CA CYS A 882 22.06 -14.57 -8.32
C CYS A 882 22.06 -16.10 -8.22
N ALA A 883 22.28 -16.65 -7.02
CA ALA A 883 22.27 -18.08 -6.75
C ALA A 883 20.91 -18.72 -7.07
N PHE A 884 19.81 -18.08 -6.64
CA PHE A 884 18.44 -18.52 -6.97
C PHE A 884 18.19 -18.58 -8.48
N SER A 885 18.53 -17.50 -9.18
CA SER A 885 18.30 -17.39 -10.63
C SER A 885 19.12 -18.42 -11.43
N ALA A 886 20.39 -18.59 -11.05
CA ALA A 886 21.26 -19.59 -11.66
C ALA A 886 20.82 -21.03 -11.32
N SER A 887 20.40 -21.30 -10.08
CA SER A 887 19.85 -22.60 -9.68
C SER A 887 18.62 -22.95 -10.50
N TYR A 888 17.69 -22.01 -10.66
CA TYR A 888 16.48 -22.19 -11.45
C TYR A 888 16.79 -22.50 -12.93
N MET A 889 17.73 -21.79 -13.56
CA MET A 889 18.09 -22.06 -14.96
C MET A 889 18.88 -23.36 -15.14
N ASN A 890 19.71 -23.73 -14.16
CA ASN A 890 20.40 -25.03 -14.17
C ASN A 890 19.41 -26.20 -13.94
N LEU A 891 18.41 -26.03 -13.08
CA LEU A 891 17.28 -26.96 -12.93
C LEU A 891 16.51 -27.12 -14.25
N TYR A 892 16.19 -25.99 -14.90
CA TYR A 892 15.50 -25.99 -16.20
C TYR A 892 16.27 -26.80 -17.24
N ILE A 893 17.58 -26.54 -17.42
CA ILE A 893 18.35 -27.22 -18.46
C ILE A 893 18.69 -28.67 -18.09
N TYR A 894 18.80 -29.01 -16.81
CA TYR A 894 18.93 -30.39 -16.34
C TYR A 894 17.73 -31.23 -16.77
N ARG A 895 16.50 -30.71 -16.62
CA ARG A 895 15.26 -31.40 -17.03
C ARG A 895 15.04 -31.36 -18.55
N PHE A 896 15.51 -30.32 -19.24
CA PHE A 896 15.32 -30.14 -20.69
C PHE A 896 16.63 -29.91 -21.45
N PRO A 897 17.56 -30.88 -21.49
CA PRO A 897 18.93 -30.68 -21.98
C PRO A 897 19.04 -30.22 -23.44
N ARG A 898 18.06 -30.58 -24.29
CA ARG A 898 18.01 -30.15 -25.69
C ARG A 898 17.81 -28.64 -25.87
N MET A 899 17.30 -27.93 -24.87
CA MET A 899 17.13 -26.47 -24.91
C MET A 899 18.46 -25.70 -24.94
N ASN A 900 19.58 -26.37 -24.68
CA ASN A 900 20.95 -25.88 -24.90
C ASN A 900 21.76 -26.88 -25.74
N LEU A 901 21.10 -27.65 -26.61
CA LEU A 901 21.74 -28.65 -27.49
C LEU A 901 22.63 -29.65 -26.72
N SER A 902 22.24 -29.98 -25.48
CA SER A 902 22.97 -30.86 -24.56
C SER A 902 24.40 -30.40 -24.22
N ARG A 903 24.69 -29.10 -24.34
CA ARG A 903 26.01 -28.51 -24.03
C ARG A 903 26.29 -28.34 -22.52
N SER A 904 25.31 -28.58 -21.66
CA SER A 904 25.40 -28.36 -20.20
C SER A 904 25.36 -29.68 -19.40
N PRO A 905 26.35 -30.58 -19.53
CA PRO A 905 26.34 -31.89 -18.87
C PRO A 905 26.45 -31.80 -17.34
N GLN A 906 26.97 -30.69 -16.81
CA GLN A 906 27.16 -30.46 -15.37
C GLN A 906 26.01 -29.68 -14.71
N ALA A 907 24.88 -29.49 -15.40
CA ALA A 907 23.78 -28.66 -14.90
C ALA A 907 23.27 -29.09 -13.51
N GLU A 908 23.20 -30.40 -13.23
CA GLU A 908 22.81 -30.93 -11.92
C GLU A 908 23.80 -30.52 -10.82
N GLN A 909 25.10 -30.66 -11.08
CA GLN A 909 26.14 -30.27 -10.13
C GLN A 909 26.11 -28.76 -9.85
N LEU A 910 25.97 -27.95 -10.90
CA LEU A 910 25.91 -26.49 -10.80
C LEU A 910 24.64 -26.02 -10.07
N MET A 911 23.50 -26.67 -10.31
CA MET A 911 22.27 -26.47 -9.55
C MET A 911 22.51 -26.77 -8.07
N ASN A 912 23.16 -27.88 -7.74
CA ASN A 912 23.45 -28.29 -6.37
C ASN A 912 24.41 -27.32 -5.66
N PHE A 913 25.40 -26.75 -6.36
CA PHE A 913 26.25 -25.70 -5.80
C PHE A 913 25.44 -24.47 -5.38
N CYS A 914 24.53 -24.01 -6.24
CA CYS A 914 23.65 -22.89 -5.89
C CYS A 914 22.65 -23.23 -4.78
N LEU A 915 22.13 -24.46 -4.74
CA LEU A 915 21.24 -24.91 -3.67
C LEU A 915 21.97 -24.95 -2.33
N ALA A 916 23.18 -25.52 -2.27
CA ALA A 916 23.99 -25.53 -1.06
C ALA A 916 24.27 -24.11 -0.56
N TYR A 917 24.61 -23.19 -1.46
CA TYR A 917 24.75 -21.78 -1.15
C TYR A 917 23.44 -21.19 -0.56
N LEU A 918 22.27 -21.48 -1.15
CA LEU A 918 20.99 -20.96 -0.66
C LEU A 918 20.57 -21.55 0.69
N GLU A 919 20.95 -22.80 0.96
CA GLU A 919 20.75 -23.45 2.26
C GLU A 919 21.61 -22.81 3.36
N GLU A 920 22.82 -22.37 3.04
CA GLU A 920 23.61 -21.53 3.95
C GLU A 920 23.00 -20.12 4.08
N PHE A 921 22.58 -19.53 2.96
CA PHE A 921 22.01 -18.19 2.90
C PHE A 921 20.75 -18.02 3.74
N ARG A 922 19.85 -19.02 3.76
CA ARG A 922 18.61 -18.96 4.57
C ARG A 922 18.87 -18.86 6.08
N HIS A 923 20.03 -19.30 6.55
CA HIS A 923 20.43 -19.14 7.96
C HIS A 923 20.84 -17.70 8.29
N VAL A 924 21.30 -16.93 7.29
CA VAL A 924 21.66 -15.52 7.43
C VAL A 924 20.45 -14.62 7.19
N TRP A 925 19.66 -14.93 6.17
CA TRP A 925 18.54 -14.10 5.71
C TRP A 925 17.27 -14.92 5.48
N LYS A 926 16.16 -14.47 6.06
CA LYS A 926 14.83 -15.09 5.88
C LYS A 926 14.39 -15.15 4.41
N LEU A 927 14.91 -14.25 3.57
CA LEU A 927 14.66 -14.24 2.14
C LEU A 927 15.00 -15.58 1.46
N GLY A 928 16.01 -16.31 1.97
CA GLY A 928 16.41 -17.61 1.44
C GLY A 928 15.34 -18.70 1.52
N GLU A 929 14.53 -18.70 2.58
CA GLU A 929 13.45 -19.70 2.78
C GLU A 929 12.47 -19.71 1.60
N ALA A 930 12.10 -18.52 1.13
CA ALA A 930 11.10 -18.37 0.08
C ALA A 930 11.66 -18.68 -1.32
N TRP A 931 12.94 -18.38 -1.57
CA TRP A 931 13.64 -18.80 -2.79
C TRP A 931 13.82 -20.32 -2.87
N VAL A 932 14.25 -20.94 -1.76
CA VAL A 932 14.36 -22.41 -1.68
C VAL A 932 12.99 -23.05 -1.89
N SER A 933 11.93 -22.53 -1.26
CA SER A 933 10.56 -23.00 -1.49
C SER A 933 10.15 -22.88 -2.96
N THR A 934 10.41 -21.75 -3.61
CA THR A 934 10.08 -21.55 -5.03
C THR A 934 10.84 -22.53 -5.94
N LEU A 935 12.12 -22.79 -5.68
CA LEU A 935 12.90 -23.80 -6.41
C LEU A 935 12.34 -25.20 -6.24
N LYS A 936 11.89 -25.57 -5.04
CA LYS A 936 11.22 -26.87 -4.79
C LYS A 936 9.97 -27.03 -5.65
N HIS A 937 9.11 -26.00 -5.69
CA HIS A 937 7.91 -26.02 -6.53
C HIS A 937 8.23 -26.07 -8.03
N ALA A 938 9.22 -25.30 -8.49
CA ALA A 938 9.69 -25.35 -9.87
C ALA A 938 10.27 -26.73 -10.23
N SER A 939 11.02 -27.36 -9.32
CA SER A 939 11.55 -28.71 -9.52
C SER A 939 10.42 -29.73 -9.66
N LEU A 940 9.41 -29.66 -8.78
CA LEU A 940 8.23 -30.51 -8.86
C LEU A 940 7.49 -30.33 -10.19
N LEU A 941 7.29 -29.09 -10.63
CA LEU A 941 6.64 -28.79 -11.91
C LEU A 941 7.42 -29.40 -13.08
N TYR A 942 8.72 -29.14 -13.17
CA TYR A 942 9.52 -29.61 -14.30
C TYR A 942 9.78 -31.11 -14.28
N GLU A 943 9.86 -31.73 -13.12
CA GLU A 943 9.85 -33.18 -12.98
C GLU A 943 8.58 -33.77 -13.56
N ARG A 944 7.41 -33.29 -13.13
CA ARG A 944 6.11 -33.75 -13.62
C ARG A 944 5.92 -33.47 -15.11
N ALA A 945 6.32 -32.30 -15.60
CA ALA A 945 6.25 -31.95 -17.01
C ALA A 945 7.15 -32.82 -17.90
N SER A 946 8.30 -33.26 -17.38
CA SER A 946 9.22 -34.15 -18.10
C SER A 946 8.76 -35.61 -18.13
N THR A 947 7.98 -36.05 -17.12
CA THR A 947 7.57 -37.45 -16.90
C THR A 947 6.14 -37.74 -17.36
N ASP A 948 5.17 -36.89 -17.01
CA ASP A 948 3.75 -37.00 -17.37
C ASP A 948 3.40 -36.06 -18.52
N ARG A 949 3.73 -36.50 -19.74
CA ARG A 949 3.54 -35.71 -20.97
C ARG A 949 2.08 -35.36 -21.22
N GLY A 950 1.11 -36.17 -20.79
CA GLY A 950 -0.30 -35.97 -21.13
C GLY A 950 -0.93 -34.79 -20.39
N ARG A 951 -0.57 -34.59 -19.12
CA ARG A 951 -1.17 -33.59 -18.23
C ARG A 951 -0.68 -32.16 -18.48
N TYR A 952 0.57 -32.01 -18.92
CA TYR A 952 1.24 -30.70 -19.03
C TYR A 952 1.45 -30.23 -20.48
N LEU A 953 1.05 -31.02 -21.47
CA LEU A 953 1.17 -30.64 -22.88
C LEU A 953 0.27 -29.44 -23.21
N GLY A 954 0.84 -28.41 -23.84
CA GLY A 954 0.12 -27.20 -24.24
C GLY A 954 -0.12 -26.20 -23.11
N LYS A 955 0.34 -26.48 -21.88
CA LYS A 955 0.34 -25.52 -20.77
C LYS A 955 1.40 -24.46 -20.98
N SER A 956 1.12 -23.24 -20.53
CA SER A 956 1.90 -22.03 -20.78
C SER A 956 2.25 -21.31 -19.48
N ARG A 957 2.97 -20.18 -19.57
CA ARG A 957 3.21 -19.27 -18.44
C ARG A 957 1.92 -18.80 -17.75
N GLN A 958 0.81 -18.73 -18.48
CA GLN A 958 -0.48 -18.26 -17.95
C GLN A 958 -1.12 -19.26 -17.00
N ASP A 959 -0.85 -20.56 -17.18
CA ASP A 959 -1.36 -21.61 -16.29
C ASP A 959 -0.61 -21.67 -14.95
N PHE A 960 0.54 -20.99 -14.85
CA PHE A 960 1.44 -20.98 -13.69
C PHE A 960 1.87 -19.54 -13.35
N ASP A 961 0.94 -18.58 -13.38
CA ASP A 961 1.23 -17.15 -13.25
C ASP A 961 1.89 -16.80 -11.91
N HIS A 962 1.44 -17.41 -10.79
CA HIS A 962 2.04 -17.16 -9.48
C HIS A 962 3.46 -17.68 -9.40
N LEU A 963 3.70 -18.93 -9.85
CA LEU A 963 5.05 -19.49 -9.88
C LEU A 963 5.95 -18.69 -10.83
N HIS A 964 5.45 -18.33 -12.01
CA HIS A 964 6.17 -17.52 -13.00
C HIS A 964 6.62 -16.18 -12.41
N GLN A 965 5.70 -15.45 -11.77
CA GLN A 965 6.01 -14.18 -11.10
C GLN A 965 7.05 -14.35 -10.00
N SER A 966 6.94 -15.39 -9.16
CA SER A 966 7.89 -15.65 -8.06
C SER A 966 9.32 -15.87 -8.54
N ILE A 967 9.52 -16.36 -9.76
CA ILE A 967 10.87 -16.57 -10.33
C ILE A 967 11.52 -15.23 -10.75
N HIS A 968 10.72 -14.21 -11.06
CA HIS A 968 11.22 -12.88 -11.39
C HIS A 968 11.33 -11.98 -10.14
N GLU A 969 10.62 -12.33 -9.05
CA GLU A 969 10.43 -11.44 -7.91
C GLU A 969 11.64 -11.40 -6.95
N PHE A 970 12.33 -10.27 -6.96
CA PHE A 970 13.48 -9.95 -6.12
C PHE A 970 13.15 -9.76 -4.61
N ARG A 971 11.86 -9.71 -4.26
CA ARG A 971 11.33 -9.34 -2.92
C ARG A 971 10.63 -10.46 -2.17
N VAL A 972 10.38 -11.56 -2.88
CA VAL A 972 9.62 -12.77 -2.53
C VAL A 972 8.50 -12.62 -1.49
N VAL A 973 7.27 -12.78 -1.95
CA VAL A 973 6.10 -13.09 -1.11
C VAL A 973 5.96 -14.61 -1.07
N ASP A 974 5.71 -15.19 0.11
CA ASP A 974 5.43 -16.63 0.19
C ASP A 974 4.10 -16.94 -0.52
N ARG A 975 4.19 -17.64 -1.64
CA ARG A 975 3.07 -18.07 -2.48
C ARG A 975 3.04 -19.60 -2.64
N SER A 976 3.64 -20.32 -1.70
CA SER A 976 3.82 -21.79 -1.77
C SER A 976 2.49 -22.52 -2.01
N ASN A 977 1.43 -22.12 -1.30
CA ASN A 977 0.10 -22.73 -1.46
C ASN A 977 -0.48 -22.48 -2.86
N GLN A 978 -0.31 -21.28 -3.41
CA GLN A 978 -0.76 -20.96 -4.77
C GLN A 978 0.05 -21.74 -5.81
N HIS A 979 1.37 -21.90 -5.62
CA HIS A 979 2.20 -22.71 -6.52
C HIS A 979 1.72 -24.17 -6.55
N ILE A 980 1.45 -24.77 -5.39
CA ILE A 980 0.95 -26.16 -5.31
C ILE A 980 -0.43 -26.26 -5.97
N GLN A 981 -1.32 -25.30 -5.73
CA GLN A 981 -2.64 -25.27 -6.37
C GLN A 981 -2.55 -25.17 -7.90
N GLU A 982 -1.63 -24.38 -8.46
CA GLU A 982 -1.40 -24.31 -9.90
C GLU A 982 -0.87 -25.64 -10.46
N ILE A 983 0.11 -26.25 -9.77
CA ILE A 983 0.72 -27.53 -10.16
C ILE A 983 -0.29 -28.68 -10.09
N GLU A 984 -1.13 -28.73 -9.05
CA GLU A 984 -2.16 -29.76 -8.88
C GLU A 984 -3.37 -29.51 -9.79
N GLY A 985 -3.78 -28.25 -9.94
CA GLY A 985 -4.89 -27.81 -10.78
C GLY A 985 -4.67 -28.00 -12.28
N ALA A 986 -3.42 -28.19 -12.72
CA ALA A 986 -3.07 -28.51 -14.11
C ALA A 986 -3.73 -29.81 -14.65
N GLY A 987 -4.40 -30.61 -13.81
CA GLY A 987 -5.14 -31.82 -14.20
C GLY A 987 -6.58 -31.61 -14.69
N GLY A 988 -7.13 -30.39 -14.65
CA GLY A 988 -8.47 -30.09 -15.16
C GLY A 988 -8.50 -29.80 -16.68
N PRO A 989 -9.57 -30.16 -17.42
CA PRO A 989 -9.67 -29.89 -18.84
C PRO A 989 -9.61 -28.38 -19.10
N SER A 990 -8.70 -27.94 -19.98
CA SER A 990 -8.68 -26.58 -20.51
C SER A 990 -10.02 -26.30 -21.22
N PRO A 991 -10.67 -25.15 -20.99
CA PRO A 991 -11.86 -24.79 -21.74
C PRO A 991 -11.48 -24.48 -23.20
N GLY A 992 -11.73 -25.44 -24.08
CA GLY A 992 -11.93 -25.22 -25.51
C GLY A 992 -10.72 -25.41 -26.43
N VAL A 993 -10.47 -26.66 -26.87
CA VAL A 993 -10.13 -26.96 -28.27
C VAL A 993 -10.80 -28.30 -28.64
N THR A 994 -11.79 -28.23 -29.52
CA THR A 994 -12.57 -29.38 -29.99
C THR A 994 -11.82 -30.08 -31.12
N TYR A 995 -11.40 -31.33 -30.95
CA TYR A 995 -11.26 -32.29 -32.05
C TYR A 995 -11.64 -33.71 -31.61
N SER A 996 -12.32 -34.40 -32.53
CA SER A 996 -13.08 -35.64 -32.40
C SER A 996 -12.25 -36.93 -32.21
N GLN A 997 -12.84 -37.86 -31.44
CA GLN A 997 -12.54 -39.28 -31.13
C GLN A 997 -12.18 -40.24 -32.32
N PRO A 998 -11.91 -41.57 -32.12
CA PRO A 998 -11.69 -42.39 -30.89
C PRO A 998 -10.51 -43.41 -30.93
N ALA A 999 -10.17 -44.00 -29.77
CA ALA A 999 -10.11 -45.46 -29.49
C ALA A 999 -8.87 -46.03 -28.77
N GLN A 1000 -9.19 -46.81 -27.71
CA GLN A 1000 -8.57 -48.03 -27.18
C GLN A 1000 -7.52 -48.01 -26.05
N ARG A 1001 -7.87 -48.84 -25.05
CA ARG A 1001 -7.20 -49.23 -23.80
C ARG A 1001 -5.82 -49.85 -24.03
N ILE A 1002 -4.95 -49.80 -23.02
CA ILE A 1002 -4.37 -50.96 -22.29
C ILE A 1002 -3.48 -50.43 -21.14
N VAL A 1003 -3.67 -51.01 -19.94
CA VAL A 1003 -2.74 -50.96 -18.80
C VAL A 1003 -2.02 -52.32 -18.77
N PRO A 1004 -0.72 -52.37 -18.45
CA PRO A 1004 -0.34 -53.16 -17.26
C PRO A 1004 0.79 -52.53 -16.42
N SER A 1005 0.76 -52.95 -15.16
CA SER A 1005 1.62 -52.69 -14.01
C SER A 1005 2.88 -53.59 -13.92
N SER A 1006 3.99 -53.05 -13.38
CA SER A 1006 5.01 -53.73 -12.52
C SER A 1006 6.08 -52.69 -12.11
N GLU A 1007 6.28 -52.35 -10.82
CA GLU A 1007 7.33 -52.87 -9.90
C GLU A 1007 8.75 -52.84 -10.51
N SER A 1008 9.84 -52.28 -9.93
CA SER A 1008 10.18 -51.76 -8.60
C SER A 1008 11.51 -50.96 -8.68
N ASP A 1009 11.85 -50.28 -7.57
CA ASP A 1009 13.20 -49.94 -7.07
C ASP A 1009 13.91 -48.59 -7.41
N ASN A 1010 13.65 -47.64 -6.51
CA ASN A 1010 14.61 -46.96 -5.63
C ASN A 1010 15.99 -46.51 -6.18
N LEU A 1011 16.16 -45.19 -6.28
CA LEU A 1011 17.38 -44.49 -5.86
C LEU A 1011 17.03 -43.09 -5.35
N SER A 1012 17.19 -42.90 -4.04
CA SER A 1012 16.98 -41.63 -3.34
C SER A 1012 18.03 -41.50 -2.24
N ALA A 1013 18.74 -40.38 -2.17
CA ALA A 1013 19.41 -39.85 -0.96
C ALA A 1013 20.12 -38.53 -1.30
N PRO A 1014 19.37 -37.46 -1.65
CA PRO A 1014 19.09 -36.42 -0.63
C PRO A 1014 17.66 -35.83 -0.69
N LEU A 1015 16.80 -36.28 -1.61
CA LEU A 1015 15.44 -35.76 -1.79
C LEU A 1015 14.41 -36.33 -0.79
N THR A 1016 14.64 -37.55 -0.29
CA THR A 1016 13.71 -38.22 0.63
C THR A 1016 13.71 -37.61 2.02
N HIS A 1017 14.84 -37.07 2.48
CA HIS A 1017 14.90 -36.42 3.80
C HIS A 1017 14.20 -35.05 3.81
N LEU A 1018 13.94 -34.47 2.63
CA LEU A 1018 13.24 -33.20 2.44
C LEU A 1018 11.72 -33.37 2.24
N LEU A 1019 11.28 -34.57 1.80
CA LEU A 1019 9.86 -34.89 1.65
C LEU A 1019 9.19 -35.25 2.98
N THR A 1020 9.95 -35.70 3.98
CA THR A 1020 9.42 -36.09 5.30
C THR A 1020 9.20 -34.92 6.26
N GLU A 1021 9.74 -33.72 5.98
CA GLU A 1021 9.49 -32.51 6.79
C GLU A 1021 8.29 -31.68 6.33
N VAL A 1022 7.71 -31.99 5.15
CA VAL A 1022 6.57 -31.24 4.59
C VAL A 1022 5.21 -31.81 5.06
N SER A 1023 5.19 -32.92 5.80
CA SER A 1023 3.95 -33.59 6.23
C SER A 1023 3.56 -33.39 7.71
N THR A 1024 4.16 -32.45 8.43
CA THR A 1024 3.91 -32.28 9.88
C THR A 1024 3.44 -30.90 10.34
N TYR A 1025 3.03 -30.02 9.42
CA TYR A 1025 2.25 -28.82 9.75
C TYR A 1025 0.91 -28.79 9.02
N SER A 1026 0.16 -29.89 9.18
CA SER A 1026 -1.24 -29.96 8.80
C SER A 1026 -2.10 -29.86 10.06
N HIS A 1027 -2.40 -28.66 10.54
CA HIS A 1027 -3.62 -28.35 11.33
C HIS A 1027 -3.62 -26.86 11.74
N GLU A 1028 -4.10 -25.97 10.86
CA GLU A 1028 -4.75 -24.71 11.28
C GLU A 1028 -5.43 -23.94 10.14
N GLN A 1029 -6.12 -24.63 9.24
CA GLN A 1029 -7.05 -23.98 8.30
C GLN A 1029 -8.29 -24.87 8.13
N GLY A 1030 -9.42 -24.44 8.68
CA GLY A 1030 -10.71 -25.09 8.44
C GLY A 1030 -11.75 -24.92 9.56
N ALA A 1031 -12.35 -23.75 9.68
CA ALA A 1031 -13.74 -23.55 10.13
C ALA A 1031 -14.11 -22.11 9.71
N TRP A 1032 -15.10 -21.83 8.86
CA TRP A 1032 -16.45 -22.36 8.83
C TRP A 1032 -16.96 -22.49 7.39
N SER A 1033 -16.90 -23.70 6.85
CA SER A 1033 -17.95 -24.22 5.97
C SER A 1033 -18.53 -25.43 6.67
N GLN A 1034 -19.86 -25.42 6.84
CA GLN A 1034 -20.74 -26.44 7.43
C GLN A 1034 -21.04 -26.28 8.92
N TRP A 1035 -22.30 -25.95 9.22
CA TRP A 1035 -23.18 -26.49 10.28
C TRP A 1035 -24.62 -25.96 10.09
N TRP A 1036 -25.33 -26.44 9.05
CA TRP A 1036 -26.70 -27.00 9.06
C TRP A 1036 -26.84 -27.78 7.72
N PRO A 1037 -27.62 -28.87 7.63
CA PRO A 1037 -27.42 -29.92 6.63
C PRO A 1037 -27.85 -29.51 5.22
N THR A 1038 -27.36 -30.28 4.25
CA THR A 1038 -27.74 -30.21 2.84
C THR A 1038 -29.24 -30.42 2.67
N LEU A 1039 -29.84 -29.58 1.83
CA LEU A 1039 -31.28 -29.48 1.59
C LEU A 1039 -31.81 -30.59 0.65
N GLU A 1040 -31.25 -31.80 0.75
CA GLU A 1040 -31.58 -32.94 -0.12
C GLU A 1040 -32.40 -34.06 0.56
N ASP A 1041 -32.76 -33.96 1.85
CA ASP A 1041 -33.59 -34.99 2.52
C ASP A 1041 -34.70 -34.44 3.44
N ILE A 1042 -35.60 -33.59 2.92
CA ILE A 1042 -36.99 -33.55 3.40
C ILE A 1042 -37.91 -33.57 2.17
N ASP A 1043 -38.51 -34.73 1.97
CA ASP A 1043 -39.44 -35.03 0.89
C ASP A 1043 -40.89 -34.73 1.30
N LEU A 1044 -41.69 -34.43 0.27
CA LEU A 1044 -43.16 -34.56 0.16
C LEU A 1044 -44.11 -33.59 0.92
N ALA A 1045 -44.64 -32.65 0.10
CA ALA A 1045 -46.03 -32.66 -0.39
C ALA A 1045 -47.05 -31.66 0.18
N LEU A 1046 -47.93 -31.23 -0.76
CA LEU A 1046 -49.28 -30.62 -0.61
C LEU A 1046 -49.30 -29.09 -0.41
N VAL A 1047 -49.99 -28.24 -1.20
CA VAL A 1047 -51.12 -28.39 -2.14
C VAL A 1047 -51.05 -27.31 -3.23
N SER A 1048 -51.46 -27.71 -4.42
CA SER A 1048 -51.82 -26.96 -5.63
C SER A 1048 -52.78 -25.77 -5.45
N GLY A 1049 -52.56 -24.70 -6.22
CA GLY A 1049 -53.53 -23.61 -6.42
C GLY A 1049 -52.98 -22.54 -7.33
#